data_AF-A0A913WT24-F1
#
_entry.id   AF-A0A913WT24-F1
#
_cell.length_a   1.000
_cell.length_b   1.000
_cell.length_c   1.000
_cell.angle_alpha   90.00
_cell.angle_beta   90.00
_cell.angle_gamma   90.00
#
_symmetry.space_group_name_H-M   'P 1'
#
loop_
_entity.id
_entity.type
_entity.pdbx_description
1 polymer ?
#
loop_
_entity_poly.entity_id
_entity_poly.type
_entity_poly.pdbx_seq_one_letter_code
_entity_poly.pdbx_strand_id
1 'polypeptide(L)'
;MATERKGKYDPIEMQSPTTPSEQLPPVVPKEEELEDDFDRDFWVHVRKMFNSEKEKSISWSNAMDRVRVARLVKKYKDNGSKPDQDPLLILVKIWPQASKYQGKADLVEPLIQRFAQILLEDDKDMNKKNKYETFRDESEKTKKTLLHYAAERNFYHLARTLIEYCPGLLALKTAAIVSEKKRELLPVEIALDKENDEAAAVMLRHMSHERVQSMFSWRPDPNLQSPRPSQMSFHKILSNPKMKKSTIAILDCMVNPHWPYLPDKKSDYLSIEEEQGIECAWATVPEDPLDYHFFYHVLDSDDCGRPPKIKDTTTNKLVPNPFFNKKAPSCLNIIANSDNIDAVHHPVVRMLIRLKWNAFGQTLLSIRGITYVFFLLVLSFALLQGSTSVDLNEYREPWDRVRAIAEFATFAMVCFYIFEEINQFAREKRMYLKDKYNLSDWIGLLLLLAIIPLRAINHDSQWHVGSVGYLVNFLRIFKFSCVNKTAGLYTNTLFRIVVNDIPRFLCTFAVIFFSFCGALFLSLRASSSQSLLGGFEQVLLSGIRVLAEAQPVAEEYKGYNWLSILLLLTYMGTVIVIMLNILIAQLSTTYAQAKYNAKLQYDVDRMLLLARMENYPFLNLRVKHYKDGDWISELNLAKELLEFTEERHSLETIEQKLNSLRDLMRKIVKTMKPVAVKEQ
;
A
#
# COMPACT_ATOMS: atom_id res chain seq x y z
N MET A 1 49.00 -40.80 1.92
CA MET A 1 49.40 -41.66 0.79
C MET A 1 48.78 -43.03 0.98
N ALA A 2 48.01 -43.45 -0.03
CA ALA A 2 47.62 -44.81 -0.38
C ALA A 2 47.06 -45.75 0.72
N THR A 3 45.79 -46.13 0.62
CA THR A 3 45.39 -47.30 -0.19
C THR A 3 43.88 -47.52 -0.14
N GLU A 4 43.31 -47.73 -1.33
CA GLU A 4 41.93 -48.18 -1.57
C GLU A 4 41.66 -49.54 -0.94
N ARG A 5 40.44 -49.79 -0.46
CA ARG A 5 39.84 -51.13 -0.52
C ARG A 5 38.31 -51.05 -0.61
N LYS A 6 37.81 -51.57 -1.73
CA LYS A 6 36.41 -51.79 -2.09
C LYS A 6 35.71 -52.67 -1.05
N GLY A 7 34.53 -52.23 -0.59
CA GLY A 7 33.58 -53.06 0.14
C GLY A 7 32.72 -53.89 -0.82
N LYS A 8 32.72 -55.20 -0.61
CA LYS A 8 31.75 -56.16 -1.16
C LYS A 8 30.67 -56.40 -0.11
N TYR A 9 29.43 -56.52 -0.59
CA TYR A 9 28.20 -56.81 0.14
C TYR A 9 28.17 -58.22 0.74
N ASP A 10 27.38 -58.41 1.80
CA ASP A 10 26.29 -59.42 1.87
C ASP A 10 25.48 -59.32 3.20
N PRO A 11 24.27 -59.92 3.30
CA PRO A 11 23.03 -59.23 3.68
C PRO A 11 22.49 -59.60 5.07
N ILE A 12 21.51 -58.85 5.57
CA ILE A 12 20.72 -59.26 6.74
C ILE A 12 19.22 -59.10 6.43
N GLU A 13 18.52 -60.23 6.48
CA GLU A 13 17.07 -60.35 6.46
C GLU A 13 16.44 -59.99 7.81
N MET A 14 15.35 -59.21 7.70
CA MET A 14 14.10 -59.13 8.48
C MET A 14 14.02 -59.70 9.91
N GLN A 15 13.51 -58.89 10.85
CA GLN A 15 12.08 -58.97 11.28
C GLN A 15 11.63 -57.78 12.17
N SER A 16 10.31 -57.59 12.14
CA SER A 16 9.40 -56.51 12.54
C SER A 16 9.47 -55.94 13.97
N PRO A 17 8.83 -54.78 14.20
CA PRO A 17 7.73 -54.81 15.18
C PRO A 17 6.46 -54.00 14.80
N THR A 18 5.32 -54.69 14.96
CA THR A 18 4.06 -54.28 15.60
C THR A 18 3.34 -52.98 15.21
N THR A 19 2.16 -53.17 14.63
CA THR A 19 1.04 -52.23 14.48
C THR A 19 0.47 -51.77 15.83
N PRO A 20 -0.06 -50.54 15.90
CA PRO A 20 -1.42 -50.40 16.41
C PRO A 20 -2.32 -49.43 15.62
N SER A 21 -3.61 -49.82 15.61
CA SER A 21 -4.84 -49.05 15.35
C SER A 21 -5.03 -48.39 13.97
N GLU A 22 -5.75 -49.17 13.16
CA GLU A 22 -6.55 -48.83 12.00
C GLU A 22 -7.47 -47.60 12.24
N GLN A 23 -7.11 -46.46 11.65
CA GLN A 23 -8.08 -45.49 11.14
C GLN A 23 -8.08 -45.66 9.63
N LEU A 24 -9.19 -46.17 9.07
CA LEU A 24 -9.36 -46.26 7.63
C LEU A 24 -9.13 -44.87 7.02
N PRO A 25 -8.16 -44.69 6.09
CA PRO A 25 -8.11 -43.48 5.28
C PRO A 25 -9.41 -43.38 4.47
N PRO A 26 -9.90 -42.17 4.19
CA PRO A 26 -11.06 -42.00 3.34
C PRO A 26 -10.77 -42.67 2.00
N VAL A 27 -11.70 -43.53 1.57
CA VAL A 27 -11.64 -44.26 0.30
C VAL A 27 -11.43 -43.24 -0.82
N VAL A 28 -10.19 -43.17 -1.33
CA VAL A 28 -9.88 -42.50 -2.58
C VAL A 28 -10.55 -43.34 -3.68
N PRO A 29 -11.48 -42.78 -4.47
CA PRO A 29 -12.05 -43.52 -5.59
C PRO A 29 -10.91 -43.93 -6.53
N LYS A 30 -10.92 -45.19 -6.98
CA LYS A 30 -10.00 -45.72 -7.99
C LYS A 30 -9.84 -44.69 -9.12
N GLU A 31 -8.59 -44.35 -9.44
CA GLU A 31 -8.24 -43.52 -10.59
C GLU A 31 -8.71 -44.22 -11.88
N GLU A 32 -9.97 -43.99 -12.28
CA GLU A 32 -10.32 -44.06 -13.70
C GLU A 32 -9.53 -42.95 -14.39
N GLU A 33 -8.74 -43.29 -15.40
CA GLU A 33 -8.00 -42.31 -16.20
C GLU A 33 -8.96 -41.23 -16.72
N LEU A 34 -8.87 -40.05 -16.09
CA LEU A 34 -9.75 -38.91 -16.34
C LEU A 34 -9.57 -38.33 -17.76
N GLU A 35 -8.44 -38.62 -18.41
CA GLU A 35 -8.19 -38.36 -19.83
C GLU A 35 -8.06 -39.71 -20.57
N ASP A 36 -8.82 -39.90 -21.64
CA ASP A 36 -8.64 -41.05 -22.55
C ASP A 36 -7.32 -40.93 -23.33
N ASP A 37 -6.72 -42.07 -23.65
CA ASP A 37 -5.53 -42.15 -24.49
C ASP A 37 -5.75 -41.53 -25.89
N PHE A 38 -4.67 -40.99 -26.46
CA PHE A 38 -4.64 -40.39 -27.80
C PHE A 38 -4.58 -41.45 -28.90
N ASP A 39 -5.57 -42.33 -28.89
CA ASP A 39 -5.67 -43.47 -29.81
C ASP A 39 -5.85 -43.04 -31.27
N ARG A 40 -5.72 -44.01 -32.18
CA ARG A 40 -5.90 -43.78 -33.63
C ARG A 40 -7.25 -43.09 -33.93
N ASP A 41 -8.30 -43.47 -33.22
CA ASP A 41 -9.64 -42.89 -33.37
C ASP A 41 -9.68 -41.42 -32.94
N PHE A 42 -8.91 -41.02 -31.92
CA PHE A 42 -8.78 -39.62 -31.52
C PHE A 42 -8.30 -38.77 -32.70
N TRP A 43 -7.18 -39.18 -33.31
CA TRP A 43 -6.55 -38.44 -34.41
C TRP A 43 -7.40 -38.42 -35.69
N VAL A 44 -8.18 -39.47 -35.95
CA VAL A 44 -9.15 -39.50 -37.05
C VAL A 44 -10.25 -38.46 -36.83
N HIS A 45 -10.82 -38.38 -35.62
CA HIS A 45 -11.84 -37.39 -35.29
C HIS A 45 -11.30 -35.96 -35.30
N VAL A 46 -10.08 -35.72 -34.79
CA VAL A 46 -9.42 -34.41 -34.85
C VAL A 46 -9.20 -33.98 -36.30
N ARG A 47 -8.70 -34.87 -37.16
CA ARG A 47 -8.50 -34.59 -38.58
C ARG A 47 -9.81 -34.30 -39.30
N LYS A 48 -10.88 -35.02 -38.95
CA LYS A 48 -12.22 -34.80 -39.51
C LYS A 48 -12.76 -33.43 -39.11
N MET A 49 -12.72 -33.08 -37.82
CA MET A 49 -13.15 -31.78 -37.29
C MET A 49 -12.36 -30.62 -37.90
N PHE A 50 -11.04 -30.77 -37.97
CA PHE A 50 -10.16 -29.76 -38.59
C PHE A 50 -10.50 -29.53 -40.06
N ASN A 51 -10.77 -30.61 -40.82
CA ASN A 51 -11.10 -30.51 -42.23
C ASN A 51 -12.53 -30.00 -42.49
N SER A 52 -13.50 -30.32 -41.65
CA SER A 52 -14.89 -29.88 -41.81
C SER A 52 -15.10 -28.40 -41.47
N GLU A 53 -14.28 -27.84 -40.57
CA GLU A 53 -14.40 -26.43 -40.14
C GLU A 53 -13.29 -25.54 -40.70
N LYS A 54 -12.62 -25.95 -41.79
CA LYS A 54 -11.56 -25.16 -42.47
C LYS A 54 -12.01 -23.75 -42.87
N GLU A 55 -13.30 -23.55 -43.16
CA GLU A 55 -13.88 -22.24 -43.49
C GLU A 55 -13.95 -21.27 -42.31
N LYS A 56 -13.83 -21.75 -41.05
CA LYS A 56 -13.85 -20.93 -39.82
C LYS A 56 -12.46 -20.67 -39.22
N SER A 57 -11.37 -21.01 -39.91
CA SER A 57 -9.98 -20.77 -39.47
C SER A 57 -9.61 -21.34 -38.09
N ILE A 58 -10.05 -22.56 -37.78
CA ILE A 58 -9.79 -23.20 -36.47
C ILE A 58 -8.36 -23.77 -36.39
N SER A 59 -7.66 -23.53 -35.28
CA SER A 59 -6.33 -24.08 -35.02
C SER A 59 -6.37 -25.58 -34.69
N TRP A 60 -5.28 -26.30 -35.00
CA TRP A 60 -5.18 -27.73 -34.70
C TRP A 60 -5.34 -28.04 -33.20
N SER A 61 -4.85 -27.16 -32.33
CA SER A 61 -5.01 -27.30 -30.87
C SER A 61 -6.48 -27.21 -30.44
N ASN A 62 -7.24 -26.26 -31.00
CA ASN A 62 -8.66 -26.11 -30.68
C ASN A 62 -9.48 -27.32 -31.18
N ALA A 63 -9.13 -27.86 -32.35
CA ALA A 63 -9.75 -29.10 -32.85
C ALA A 63 -9.49 -30.29 -31.92
N MET A 64 -8.28 -30.41 -31.36
CA MET A 64 -7.96 -31.42 -30.34
C MET A 64 -8.79 -31.21 -29.06
N ASP A 65 -8.89 -29.99 -28.57
CA ASP A 65 -9.66 -29.65 -27.36
C ASP A 65 -11.15 -30.00 -27.52
N ARG A 66 -11.76 -29.66 -28.67
CA ARG A 66 -13.15 -30.00 -28.99
C ARG A 66 -13.41 -31.51 -28.98
N VAL A 67 -12.50 -32.30 -29.54
CA VAL A 67 -12.64 -33.76 -29.56
C VAL A 67 -12.51 -34.35 -28.15
N ARG A 68 -11.62 -33.80 -27.31
CA ARG A 68 -11.52 -34.20 -25.89
C ARG A 68 -12.81 -33.90 -25.13
N VAL A 69 -13.35 -32.70 -25.31
CA VAL A 69 -14.63 -32.31 -24.70
C VAL A 69 -15.77 -33.22 -25.19
N ALA A 70 -15.83 -33.54 -26.49
CA ALA A 70 -16.84 -34.44 -27.03
C ALA A 70 -16.77 -35.85 -26.42
N ARG A 71 -15.57 -36.37 -26.15
CA ARG A 71 -15.39 -37.65 -25.43
C ARG A 71 -15.89 -37.56 -23.99
N LEU A 72 -15.59 -36.47 -23.28
CA LEU A 72 -16.10 -36.25 -21.92
C LEU A 72 -17.62 -36.18 -21.87
N VAL A 73 -18.24 -35.46 -22.82
CA VAL A 73 -19.71 -35.40 -22.95
C VAL A 73 -20.30 -36.77 -23.27
N LYS A 74 -19.64 -37.57 -24.13
CA LYS A 74 -20.08 -38.93 -24.43
C LYS A 74 -20.05 -39.83 -23.18
N LYS A 75 -18.96 -39.81 -22.40
CA LYS A 75 -18.87 -40.53 -21.12
C LYS A 75 -20.00 -40.13 -20.15
N TYR A 76 -20.32 -38.84 -20.08
CA TYR A 76 -21.42 -38.33 -19.26
C TYR A 76 -22.80 -38.87 -19.71
N LYS A 77 -23.03 -38.94 -21.01
CA LYS A 77 -24.25 -39.53 -21.59
C LYS A 77 -24.34 -41.02 -21.32
N ASP A 78 -23.24 -41.75 -21.52
CA ASP A 78 -23.15 -43.19 -21.31
C ASP A 78 -23.39 -43.58 -19.83
N ASN A 79 -22.99 -42.71 -18.88
CA ASN A 79 -23.22 -42.89 -17.45
C ASN A 79 -24.61 -42.45 -16.95
N GLY A 80 -25.52 -42.08 -17.85
CA GLY A 80 -26.91 -41.76 -17.50
C GLY A 80 -27.15 -40.33 -17.00
N SER A 81 -26.26 -39.38 -17.31
CA SER A 81 -26.47 -37.92 -17.06
C SER A 81 -26.78 -37.54 -15.60
N LYS A 82 -26.09 -38.16 -14.64
CA LYS A 82 -26.21 -37.81 -13.21
C LYS A 82 -25.59 -36.43 -12.94
N PRO A 83 -26.24 -35.52 -12.18
CA PRO A 83 -25.74 -34.16 -11.95
C PRO A 83 -24.33 -34.12 -11.31
N ASP A 84 -24.00 -35.11 -10.48
CA ASP A 84 -22.70 -35.23 -9.81
C ASP A 84 -21.53 -35.57 -10.75
N GLN A 85 -21.84 -36.04 -11.97
CA GLN A 85 -20.87 -36.40 -13.01
C GLN A 85 -20.86 -35.39 -14.17
N ASP A 86 -21.47 -34.22 -13.99
CA ASP A 86 -21.48 -33.19 -15.03
C ASP A 86 -20.04 -32.88 -15.50
N PRO A 87 -19.75 -32.84 -16.82
CA PRO A 87 -18.40 -32.67 -17.33
C PRO A 87 -17.70 -31.43 -16.78
N LEU A 88 -18.42 -30.32 -16.63
CA LEU A 88 -17.83 -29.07 -16.14
C LEU A 88 -17.57 -29.15 -14.63
N LEU A 89 -18.42 -29.83 -13.88
CA LEU A 89 -18.19 -30.08 -12.46
C LEU A 89 -16.98 -31.00 -12.22
N ILE A 90 -16.82 -32.06 -13.02
CA ILE A 90 -15.65 -32.96 -12.96
C ILE A 90 -14.36 -32.20 -13.25
N LEU A 91 -14.36 -31.38 -14.31
CA LEU A 91 -13.21 -30.55 -14.69
C LEU A 91 -12.82 -29.59 -13.57
N VAL A 92 -13.78 -28.97 -12.91
CA VAL A 92 -13.48 -27.96 -11.87
C VAL A 92 -13.16 -28.60 -10.52
N LYS A 93 -13.79 -29.72 -10.16
CA LYS A 93 -13.68 -30.36 -8.83
C LYS A 93 -12.59 -31.44 -8.78
N ILE A 94 -12.59 -32.38 -9.73
CA ILE A 94 -11.79 -33.61 -9.66
C ILE A 94 -10.43 -33.43 -10.35
N TRP A 95 -10.38 -32.81 -11.54
CA TRP A 95 -9.13 -32.68 -12.30
C TRP A 95 -7.97 -32.01 -11.56
N PRO A 96 -8.18 -30.88 -10.84
CA PRO A 96 -7.09 -30.26 -10.09
C PRO A 96 -6.60 -31.09 -8.88
N GLN A 97 -7.36 -32.10 -8.47
CA GLN A 97 -6.99 -33.03 -7.37
C GLN A 97 -6.29 -34.28 -7.89
N ALA A 98 -6.29 -34.54 -9.21
CA ALA A 98 -5.62 -35.69 -9.79
C ALA A 98 -4.10 -35.61 -9.58
N SER A 99 -3.47 -36.76 -9.35
CA SER A 99 -2.02 -36.90 -9.11
C SER A 99 -1.15 -36.22 -10.17
N LYS A 100 -1.60 -36.22 -11.44
CA LYS A 100 -0.95 -35.55 -12.59
C LYS A 100 -0.87 -34.01 -12.45
N TYR A 101 -1.81 -33.41 -11.73
CA TYR A 101 -2.08 -31.97 -11.71
C TYR A 101 -1.97 -31.35 -10.32
N GLN A 102 -1.84 -32.18 -9.28
CA GLN A 102 -1.72 -31.76 -7.90
C GLN A 102 -0.54 -30.79 -7.70
N GLY A 103 -0.82 -29.60 -7.19
CA GLY A 103 0.18 -28.54 -6.98
C GLY A 103 0.59 -27.74 -8.22
N LYS A 104 -0.01 -27.98 -9.40
CA LYS A 104 0.27 -27.27 -10.66
C LYS A 104 -0.96 -26.52 -11.19
N ALA A 105 -1.55 -25.66 -10.38
CA ALA A 105 -2.75 -24.90 -10.73
C ALA A 105 -2.60 -24.10 -12.05
N ASP A 106 -1.43 -23.47 -12.25
CA ASP A 106 -1.13 -22.61 -13.40
C ASP A 106 -1.21 -23.33 -14.77
N LEU A 107 -1.00 -24.65 -14.81
CA LEU A 107 -1.08 -25.44 -16.04
C LEU A 107 -2.49 -26.00 -16.30
N VAL A 108 -3.23 -26.22 -15.22
CA VAL A 108 -4.55 -26.86 -15.22
C VAL A 108 -5.61 -25.86 -15.61
N GLU A 109 -5.52 -24.65 -15.05
CA GLU A 109 -6.54 -23.63 -15.23
C GLU A 109 -6.75 -23.21 -16.70
N PRO A 110 -5.72 -22.95 -17.53
CA PRO A 110 -5.94 -22.59 -18.94
C PRO A 110 -6.53 -23.74 -19.77
N LEU A 111 -6.28 -24.99 -19.37
CA LEU A 111 -6.89 -26.15 -20.02
C LEU A 111 -8.38 -26.25 -19.66
N ILE A 112 -8.70 -26.11 -18.37
CA ILE A 112 -10.09 -26.09 -17.89
C ILE A 112 -10.85 -24.92 -18.53
N GLN A 113 -10.26 -23.74 -18.60
CA GLN A 113 -10.88 -22.56 -19.22
C GLN A 113 -11.25 -22.82 -20.68
N ARG A 114 -10.34 -23.37 -21.49
CA ARG A 114 -10.63 -23.72 -22.90
C ARG A 114 -11.76 -24.74 -23.02
N PHE A 115 -11.77 -25.75 -22.16
CA PHE A 115 -12.83 -26.76 -22.18
C PHE A 115 -14.17 -26.22 -21.70
N ALA A 116 -14.15 -25.38 -20.68
CA ALA A 116 -15.32 -24.66 -20.19
C ALA A 116 -15.92 -23.77 -21.27
N GLN A 117 -15.08 -23.04 -22.01
CA GLN A 117 -15.53 -22.21 -23.13
C GLN A 117 -16.25 -23.04 -24.20
N ILE A 118 -15.67 -24.19 -24.60
CA ILE A 118 -16.29 -25.08 -25.59
C ILE A 118 -17.64 -25.63 -25.08
N LEU A 119 -17.72 -26.02 -23.80
CA LEU A 119 -18.94 -26.54 -23.19
C LEU A 119 -20.03 -25.48 -23.03
N LEU A 120 -19.66 -24.23 -22.75
CA LEU A 120 -20.59 -23.11 -22.59
C LEU A 120 -21.08 -22.56 -23.94
N GLU A 121 -20.28 -22.64 -25.00
CA GLU A 121 -20.68 -22.30 -26.38
C GLU A 121 -21.66 -23.31 -27.00
N ASP A 122 -21.78 -24.51 -26.44
CA ASP A 122 -22.67 -25.56 -26.95
C ASP A 122 -24.11 -25.41 -26.42
N ASP A 123 -24.83 -24.44 -27.01
CA ASP A 123 -26.23 -24.12 -26.67
C ASP A 123 -27.23 -25.25 -27.03
N LYS A 124 -26.83 -26.21 -27.86
CA LYS A 124 -27.73 -27.25 -28.38
C LYS A 124 -27.81 -28.46 -27.46
N ASP A 125 -26.73 -28.78 -26.77
CA ASP A 125 -26.58 -30.02 -26.01
C ASP A 125 -26.37 -29.73 -24.51
N MET A 126 -25.17 -29.30 -24.12
CA MET A 126 -24.77 -29.17 -22.72
C MET A 126 -25.31 -27.90 -22.05
N ASN A 127 -25.25 -26.75 -22.74
CA ASN A 127 -25.78 -25.48 -22.23
C ASN A 127 -27.22 -25.21 -22.69
N LYS A 128 -28.00 -26.27 -22.93
CA LYS A 128 -29.38 -26.14 -23.37
C LYS A 128 -30.22 -25.37 -22.33
N LYS A 129 -30.87 -24.29 -22.78
CA LYS A 129 -31.66 -23.37 -21.94
C LYS A 129 -30.85 -22.75 -20.78
N ASN A 130 -29.57 -22.46 -20.97
CA ASN A 130 -28.70 -21.84 -19.96
C ASN A 130 -28.66 -22.62 -18.62
N LYS A 131 -28.63 -23.96 -18.69
CA LYS A 131 -28.58 -24.86 -17.51
C LYS A 131 -27.53 -24.41 -16.49
N TYR A 132 -26.36 -23.94 -16.95
CA TYR A 132 -25.23 -23.60 -16.09
C TYR A 132 -25.41 -22.32 -15.28
N GLU A 133 -26.37 -21.44 -15.62
CA GLU A 133 -26.62 -20.22 -14.83
C GLU A 133 -27.16 -20.50 -13.44
N THR A 134 -27.90 -21.61 -13.27
CA THR A 134 -28.52 -22.01 -12.00
C THR A 134 -27.95 -23.30 -11.44
N PHE A 135 -26.94 -23.87 -12.11
CA PHE A 135 -26.36 -25.16 -11.75
C PHE A 135 -25.72 -25.14 -10.36
N ARG A 136 -26.12 -26.12 -9.53
CA ARG A 136 -25.58 -26.34 -8.18
C ARG A 136 -25.15 -27.79 -8.06
N ASP A 137 -24.03 -27.99 -7.36
CA ASP A 137 -23.55 -29.32 -7.03
C ASP A 137 -24.43 -29.96 -5.94
N GLU A 138 -25.28 -30.91 -6.32
CA GLU A 138 -26.18 -31.62 -5.39
C GLU A 138 -25.45 -32.65 -4.52
N SER A 139 -24.25 -33.09 -4.93
CA SER A 139 -23.42 -34.02 -4.15
C SER A 139 -22.88 -33.40 -2.85
N GLU A 140 -22.77 -32.07 -2.79
CA GLU A 140 -22.22 -31.36 -1.64
C GLU A 140 -23.32 -30.73 -0.79
N LYS A 141 -23.23 -30.86 0.54
CA LYS A 141 -24.20 -30.31 1.49
C LYS A 141 -24.39 -28.79 1.35
N THR A 142 -23.35 -28.07 0.93
CA THR A 142 -23.35 -26.62 0.70
C THR A 142 -23.97 -26.19 -0.63
N LYS A 143 -24.29 -27.11 -1.54
CA LYS A 143 -24.80 -26.81 -2.89
C LYS A 143 -24.00 -25.72 -3.62
N LYS A 144 -22.67 -25.85 -3.65
CA LYS A 144 -21.78 -24.87 -4.30
C LYS A 144 -22.06 -24.81 -5.81
N THR A 145 -21.92 -23.61 -6.38
CA THR A 145 -21.94 -23.43 -7.85
C THR A 145 -20.52 -23.58 -8.42
N LEU A 146 -20.42 -23.68 -9.74
CA LEU A 146 -19.12 -23.73 -10.43
C LEU A 146 -18.24 -22.52 -10.11
N LEU A 147 -18.85 -21.33 -9.96
CA LEU A 147 -18.12 -20.11 -9.62
C LEU A 147 -17.59 -20.13 -8.18
N HIS A 148 -18.28 -20.78 -7.24
CA HIS A 148 -17.78 -20.95 -5.88
C HIS A 148 -16.51 -21.84 -5.85
N TYR A 149 -16.45 -22.87 -6.71
CA TYR A 149 -15.25 -23.69 -6.83
C TYR A 149 -14.09 -22.94 -7.48
N ALA A 150 -14.36 -22.12 -8.51
CA ALA A 150 -13.37 -21.25 -9.11
C ALA A 150 -12.82 -20.22 -8.10
N ALA A 151 -13.71 -19.64 -7.27
CA ALA A 151 -13.34 -18.76 -6.15
C ALA A 151 -12.46 -19.45 -5.10
N GLU A 152 -12.80 -20.68 -4.69
CA GLU A 152 -12.06 -21.43 -3.67
C GLU A 152 -10.64 -21.81 -4.12
N ARG A 153 -10.43 -22.02 -5.42
CA ARG A 153 -9.14 -22.46 -6.01
C ARG A 153 -8.30 -21.33 -6.64
N ASN A 154 -8.79 -20.10 -6.61
CA ASN A 154 -8.18 -18.92 -7.26
C ASN A 154 -8.06 -19.03 -8.79
N PHE A 155 -9.03 -19.66 -9.46
CA PHE A 155 -9.02 -19.75 -10.93
C PHE A 155 -9.56 -18.47 -11.58
N TYR A 156 -8.68 -17.51 -11.83
CA TYR A 156 -8.91 -16.24 -12.50
C TYR A 156 -9.56 -16.36 -13.90
N HIS A 157 -8.95 -17.11 -14.82
CA HIS A 157 -9.37 -17.27 -16.21
C HIS A 157 -10.72 -17.98 -16.29
N LEU A 158 -10.90 -19.03 -15.50
CA LEU A 158 -12.17 -19.74 -15.43
C LEU A 158 -13.28 -18.86 -14.85
N ALA A 159 -13.02 -18.14 -13.75
CA ALA A 159 -13.98 -17.22 -13.16
C ALA A 159 -14.42 -16.16 -14.17
N ARG A 160 -13.48 -15.59 -14.93
CA ARG A 160 -13.79 -14.62 -15.98
C ARG A 160 -14.70 -15.22 -17.06
N THR A 161 -14.36 -16.39 -17.61
CA THR A 161 -15.19 -17.05 -18.62
C THR A 161 -16.58 -17.39 -18.07
N LEU A 162 -16.69 -17.89 -16.84
CA LEU A 162 -18.00 -18.18 -16.24
C LEU A 162 -18.86 -16.93 -16.06
N ILE A 163 -18.26 -15.79 -15.74
CA ILE A 163 -18.99 -14.52 -15.58
C ILE A 163 -19.42 -13.96 -16.94
N GLU A 164 -18.58 -14.08 -17.97
CA GLU A 164 -18.89 -13.61 -19.33
C GLU A 164 -20.09 -14.38 -19.95
N TYR A 165 -20.19 -15.69 -19.72
CA TYR A 165 -21.29 -16.52 -20.24
C TYR A 165 -22.48 -16.67 -19.28
N CYS A 166 -22.26 -16.64 -17.97
CA CYS A 166 -23.28 -16.90 -16.94
C CYS A 166 -23.20 -15.89 -15.78
N PRO A 167 -23.57 -14.62 -15.99
CA PRO A 167 -23.44 -13.56 -14.98
C PRO A 167 -24.29 -13.81 -13.72
N GLY A 168 -25.40 -14.55 -13.85
CA GLY A 168 -26.28 -14.92 -12.73
C GLY A 168 -25.57 -15.70 -11.61
N LEU A 169 -24.46 -16.38 -11.91
CA LEU A 169 -23.68 -17.14 -10.93
C LEU A 169 -23.08 -16.28 -9.81
N LEU A 170 -22.81 -14.99 -10.07
CA LEU A 170 -22.34 -14.04 -9.06
C LEU A 170 -23.39 -13.78 -7.98
N ALA A 171 -24.68 -13.99 -8.32
CA ALA A 171 -25.77 -13.67 -7.44
C ALA A 171 -26.15 -14.78 -6.46
N LEU A 172 -25.81 -16.02 -6.79
CA LEU A 172 -26.24 -17.22 -6.07
C LEU A 172 -25.37 -17.43 -4.82
N LYS A 173 -26.02 -17.75 -3.70
CA LYS A 173 -25.35 -18.11 -2.45
C LYS A 173 -25.31 -19.62 -2.24
N THR A 174 -24.35 -20.09 -1.46
CA THR A 174 -24.35 -21.47 -0.93
C THR A 174 -25.54 -21.71 0.00
N ALA A 175 -25.97 -22.98 0.10
CA ALA A 175 -27.04 -23.37 1.02
C ALA A 175 -26.57 -23.29 2.48
N ALA A 176 -27.41 -22.75 3.36
CA ALA A 176 -27.13 -22.66 4.78
C ALA A 176 -27.04 -24.07 5.41
N ILE A 177 -25.90 -24.39 6.04
CA ILE A 177 -25.76 -25.62 6.81
C ILE A 177 -26.15 -25.33 8.26
N VAL A 178 -27.37 -25.75 8.62
CA VAL A 178 -27.95 -25.57 9.96
C VAL A 178 -27.09 -26.22 11.06
N SER A 179 -26.38 -27.32 10.77
CA SER A 179 -25.61 -28.07 11.77
C SER A 179 -24.32 -27.39 12.24
N GLU A 180 -23.66 -26.59 11.38
CA GLU A 180 -22.35 -25.98 11.68
C GLU A 180 -22.43 -24.47 11.94
N LYS A 181 -23.64 -23.88 11.93
CA LYS A 181 -23.86 -22.41 11.91
C LYS A 181 -23.09 -21.71 10.78
N LYS A 182 -22.81 -22.41 9.68
CA LYS A 182 -22.16 -21.81 8.49
C LYS A 182 -23.18 -21.01 7.70
N ARG A 183 -22.88 -19.72 7.53
CA ARG A 183 -23.68 -18.75 6.79
C ARG A 183 -23.69 -19.08 5.28
N GLU A 184 -24.75 -18.67 4.60
CA GLU A 184 -24.80 -18.59 3.14
C GLU A 184 -23.78 -17.58 2.62
N LEU A 185 -22.83 -18.03 1.80
CA LEU A 185 -21.75 -17.23 1.26
C LEU A 185 -21.92 -17.04 -0.24
N LEU A 186 -21.58 -15.85 -0.73
CA LEU A 186 -21.40 -15.57 -2.15
C LEU A 186 -20.05 -16.12 -2.65
N PRO A 187 -19.88 -16.35 -3.96
CA PRO A 187 -18.60 -16.77 -4.53
C PRO A 187 -17.45 -15.82 -4.14
N VAL A 188 -17.74 -14.51 -4.16
CA VAL A 188 -16.78 -13.46 -3.79
C VAL A 188 -16.40 -13.51 -2.31
N GLU A 189 -17.36 -13.77 -1.42
CA GLU A 189 -17.09 -13.90 0.02
C GLU A 189 -16.17 -15.10 0.28
N ILE A 190 -16.36 -16.22 -0.43
CA ILE A 190 -15.45 -17.38 -0.36
C ILE A 190 -14.05 -17.03 -0.85
N ALA A 191 -13.93 -16.33 -1.98
CA ALA A 191 -12.62 -15.93 -2.52
C ALA A 191 -11.87 -15.01 -1.54
N LEU A 192 -12.58 -14.04 -0.94
CA LEU A 192 -12.03 -13.11 0.04
C LEU A 192 -11.63 -13.81 1.35
N ASP A 193 -12.44 -14.76 1.85
CA ASP A 193 -12.13 -15.53 3.06
C ASP A 193 -10.94 -16.50 2.86
N LYS A 194 -10.75 -17.00 1.64
CA LYS A 194 -9.60 -17.85 1.26
C LYS A 194 -8.36 -17.07 0.85
N GLU A 195 -8.42 -15.73 0.85
CA GLU A 195 -7.31 -14.85 0.47
C GLU A 195 -6.85 -15.01 -0.99
N ASN A 196 -7.78 -15.35 -1.88
CA ASN A 196 -7.56 -15.58 -3.30
C ASN A 196 -7.72 -14.26 -4.09
N ASP A 197 -6.62 -13.51 -4.22
CA ASP A 197 -6.63 -12.13 -4.72
C ASP A 197 -7.12 -11.96 -6.16
N GLU A 198 -6.74 -12.87 -7.06
CA GLU A 198 -7.02 -12.71 -8.50
C GLU A 198 -8.48 -13.01 -8.82
N ALA A 199 -8.99 -14.15 -8.33
CA ALA A 199 -10.38 -14.53 -8.51
C ALA A 199 -11.33 -13.52 -7.84
N ALA A 200 -11.02 -13.06 -6.63
CA ALA A 200 -11.82 -12.05 -5.93
C ALA A 200 -11.86 -10.72 -6.71
N ALA A 201 -10.72 -10.22 -7.18
CA ALA A 201 -10.65 -8.96 -7.92
C ALA A 201 -11.47 -8.99 -9.22
N VAL A 202 -11.47 -10.11 -9.96
CA VAL A 202 -12.30 -10.27 -11.16
C VAL A 202 -13.77 -10.23 -10.82
N MET A 203 -14.19 -11.00 -9.82
CA MET A 203 -15.61 -11.06 -9.46
C MET A 203 -16.11 -9.70 -8.96
N LEU A 204 -15.32 -9.00 -8.14
CA LEU A 204 -15.65 -7.66 -7.65
C LEU A 204 -15.84 -6.65 -8.78
N ARG A 205 -14.96 -6.65 -9.78
CA ARG A 205 -15.08 -5.75 -10.94
C ARG A 205 -16.35 -5.98 -11.75
N HIS A 206 -16.79 -7.23 -11.90
CA HIS A 206 -17.99 -7.57 -12.66
C HIS A 206 -19.29 -7.47 -11.84
N MET A 207 -19.22 -7.25 -10.53
CA MET A 207 -20.39 -7.01 -9.70
C MET A 207 -20.82 -5.54 -9.75
N SER A 208 -22.12 -5.30 -9.56
CA SER A 208 -22.62 -3.93 -9.42
C SER A 208 -22.03 -3.26 -8.17
N HIS A 209 -21.67 -1.98 -8.30
CA HIS A 209 -21.06 -1.20 -7.23
C HIS A 209 -21.93 -1.17 -5.97
N GLU A 210 -23.25 -1.03 -6.12
CA GLU A 210 -24.20 -1.02 -4.99
C GLU A 210 -24.14 -2.32 -4.21
N ARG A 211 -23.98 -3.45 -4.91
CA ARG A 211 -23.90 -4.77 -4.28
C ARG A 211 -22.61 -4.93 -3.52
N VAL A 212 -21.48 -4.52 -4.09
CA VAL A 212 -20.17 -4.53 -3.40
C VAL A 212 -20.20 -3.61 -2.18
N GLN A 213 -20.72 -2.39 -2.31
CA GLN A 213 -20.92 -1.45 -1.20
C GLN A 213 -21.82 -2.07 -0.11
N SER A 214 -22.91 -2.73 -0.49
CA SER A 214 -23.85 -3.38 0.45
C SER A 214 -23.27 -4.60 1.20
N MET A 215 -22.16 -5.14 0.71
CA MET A 215 -21.42 -6.24 1.35
C MET A 215 -20.53 -5.71 2.48
N PHE A 216 -19.96 -4.52 2.31
CA PHE A 216 -19.16 -3.82 3.32
C PHE A 216 -20.01 -2.89 4.20
N SER A 217 -21.27 -2.66 3.87
CA SER A 217 -22.17 -1.85 4.69
C SER A 217 -22.56 -2.59 5.98
N TRP A 218 -22.63 -1.81 7.05
CA TRP A 218 -23.05 -2.32 8.35
C TRP A 218 -24.56 -2.49 8.39
N ARG A 219 -25.02 -3.68 8.82
CA ARG A 219 -26.44 -4.00 9.00
C ARG A 219 -26.73 -4.18 10.50
N PRO A 220 -27.44 -3.26 11.15
CA PRO A 220 -27.90 -3.48 12.51
C PRO A 220 -28.92 -4.62 12.52
N ASP A 221 -28.76 -5.59 13.43
CA ASP A 221 -29.76 -6.63 13.66
C ASP A 221 -30.83 -6.03 14.58
N PRO A 222 -32.10 -5.88 14.15
CA PRO A 222 -33.13 -5.17 14.91
C PRO A 222 -33.46 -5.85 16.25
N ASN A 223 -33.12 -7.14 16.42
CA ASN A 223 -33.54 -7.96 17.56
C ASN A 223 -32.41 -8.33 18.53
N LEU A 224 -31.18 -7.86 18.32
CA LEU A 224 -30.02 -8.22 19.16
C LEU A 224 -29.38 -6.97 19.79
N GLN A 225 -29.15 -7.02 21.11
CA GLN A 225 -28.42 -5.98 21.89
C GLN A 225 -26.97 -5.75 21.41
N SER A 226 -26.43 -6.66 20.58
CA SER A 226 -25.13 -6.55 19.93
C SER A 226 -25.30 -6.53 18.41
N PRO A 227 -24.82 -5.50 17.70
CA PRO A 227 -24.83 -5.55 16.25
C PRO A 227 -23.87 -6.62 15.76
N ARG A 228 -24.29 -7.42 14.79
CA ARG A 228 -23.37 -8.31 14.08
C ARG A 228 -22.32 -7.45 13.37
N PRO A 229 -21.06 -7.91 13.28
CA PRO A 229 -20.06 -7.24 12.44
C PRO A 229 -20.59 -7.12 11.00
N SER A 230 -20.03 -6.19 10.22
CA SER A 230 -20.30 -6.18 8.77
C SER A 230 -20.01 -7.56 8.19
N GLN A 231 -20.69 -7.92 7.09
CA GLN A 231 -20.58 -9.24 6.49
C GLN A 231 -19.11 -9.59 6.18
N MET A 232 -18.32 -8.58 5.79
CA MET A 232 -16.86 -8.60 5.73
C MET A 232 -16.31 -7.24 6.18
N SER A 233 -15.14 -7.22 6.82
CA SER A 233 -14.45 -5.97 7.16
C SER A 233 -13.34 -5.68 6.16
N PHE A 234 -13.35 -4.48 5.57
CA PHE A 234 -12.30 -4.04 4.66
C PHE A 234 -10.93 -4.00 5.36
N HIS A 235 -10.93 -3.68 6.66
CA HIS A 235 -9.74 -3.76 7.52
C HIS A 235 -9.05 -5.14 7.45
N LYS A 236 -9.80 -6.25 7.48
CA LYS A 236 -9.23 -7.61 7.42
C LYS A 236 -8.55 -7.86 6.08
N ILE A 237 -9.15 -7.38 4.98
CA ILE A 237 -8.59 -7.50 3.63
C ILE A 237 -7.29 -6.69 3.51
N LEU A 238 -7.30 -5.44 3.98
CA LEU A 238 -6.11 -4.57 3.98
C LEU A 238 -4.96 -5.09 4.84
N SER A 239 -5.26 -5.82 5.91
CA SER A 239 -4.24 -6.39 6.80
C SER A 239 -3.44 -7.51 6.12
N ASN A 240 -3.97 -8.09 5.02
CA ASN A 240 -3.28 -9.13 4.27
C ASN A 240 -2.46 -8.54 3.12
N PRO A 241 -1.12 -8.71 3.11
CA PRO A 241 -0.27 -8.16 2.05
C PRO A 241 -0.49 -8.80 0.67
N LYS A 242 -1.13 -9.98 0.59
CA LYS A 242 -1.41 -10.68 -0.67
C LYS A 242 -2.59 -10.09 -1.45
N MET A 243 -3.51 -9.40 -0.77
CA MET A 243 -4.80 -8.96 -1.34
C MET A 243 -4.72 -7.61 -2.05
N LYS A 244 -3.72 -7.40 -2.91
CA LYS A 244 -3.47 -6.09 -3.53
C LYS A 244 -4.49 -5.75 -4.61
N LYS A 245 -4.80 -6.70 -5.51
CA LYS A 245 -5.70 -6.49 -6.64
C LYS A 245 -7.15 -6.33 -6.18
N SER A 246 -7.56 -7.13 -5.18
CA SER A 246 -8.89 -7.08 -4.57
C SER A 246 -9.11 -5.76 -3.84
N THR A 247 -8.09 -5.26 -3.13
CA THR A 247 -8.16 -3.94 -2.48
C THR A 247 -8.46 -2.85 -3.50
N ILE A 248 -7.74 -2.84 -4.63
CA ILE A 248 -7.97 -1.87 -5.71
C ILE A 248 -9.36 -2.04 -6.31
N ALA A 249 -9.78 -3.28 -6.60
CA ALA A 249 -11.13 -3.54 -7.13
C ALA A 249 -12.25 -3.06 -6.20
N ILE A 250 -12.10 -3.22 -4.87
CA ILE A 250 -13.06 -2.69 -3.89
C ILE A 250 -13.08 -1.16 -3.95
N LEU A 251 -11.91 -0.51 -4.02
CA LEU A 251 -11.81 0.94 -4.12
C LEU A 251 -12.39 1.48 -5.44
N ASP A 252 -12.22 0.77 -6.55
CA ASP A 252 -12.83 1.09 -7.85
C ASP A 252 -14.37 1.14 -7.70
N CYS A 253 -14.96 0.16 -6.99
CA CYS A 253 -16.40 0.11 -6.70
C CYS A 253 -16.90 1.19 -5.72
N MET A 254 -16.02 2.00 -5.13
CA MET A 254 -16.43 3.14 -4.28
C MET A 254 -16.63 4.44 -5.06
N VAL A 255 -16.41 4.42 -6.39
CA VAL A 255 -16.63 5.54 -7.28
C VAL A 255 -17.84 5.27 -8.14
N ASN A 256 -18.89 6.06 -7.97
CA ASN A 256 -20.07 5.98 -8.83
C ASN A 256 -20.04 7.14 -9.83
N PRO A 257 -19.90 6.88 -11.14
CA PRO A 257 -20.08 7.93 -12.14
C PRO A 257 -21.55 8.36 -12.17
N HIS A 258 -21.77 9.66 -12.31
CA HIS A 258 -23.10 10.24 -12.37
C HIS A 258 -23.21 11.20 -13.55
N TRP A 259 -24.37 11.11 -14.21
CA TRP A 259 -24.73 11.93 -15.35
C TRP A 259 -25.98 12.72 -14.97
N PRO A 260 -25.84 13.98 -14.52
CA PRO A 260 -26.97 14.77 -14.00
C PRO A 260 -28.15 14.96 -14.95
N TYR A 261 -27.92 14.78 -16.26
CA TYR A 261 -28.94 14.91 -17.30
C TYR A 261 -29.68 13.61 -17.60
N LEU A 262 -29.25 12.47 -17.03
CA LEU A 262 -29.93 11.19 -17.20
C LEU A 262 -30.99 11.00 -16.09
N PRO A 263 -32.17 10.46 -16.44
CA PRO A 263 -33.15 10.07 -15.44
C PRO A 263 -32.64 8.87 -14.63
N ASP A 264 -32.85 8.90 -13.31
CA ASP A 264 -32.50 7.77 -12.44
C ASP A 264 -33.28 6.50 -12.83
N LYS A 265 -32.60 5.36 -12.79
CA LYS A 265 -33.28 4.06 -12.91
C LYS A 265 -34.10 3.81 -11.66
N LYS A 266 -35.39 3.51 -11.83
CA LYS A 266 -36.29 3.14 -10.74
C LYS A 266 -36.36 1.62 -10.63
N SER A 267 -36.62 1.11 -9.43
CA SER A 267 -36.88 -0.33 -9.22
C SER A 267 -38.19 -0.76 -9.86
N ASP A 268 -39.17 0.15 -9.87
CA ASP A 268 -40.51 -0.07 -10.39
C ASP A 268 -40.89 1.13 -11.26
N TYR A 269 -41.22 0.88 -12.53
CA TYR A 269 -41.71 1.87 -13.48
C TYR A 269 -43.23 1.85 -13.52
N LEU A 270 -43.84 3.02 -13.69
CA LEU A 270 -45.31 3.13 -13.76
C LEU A 270 -45.85 2.70 -15.13
N SER A 271 -45.02 2.76 -16.17
CA SER A 271 -45.35 2.37 -17.55
C SER A 271 -44.14 1.75 -18.25
N ILE A 272 -44.39 0.80 -19.15
CA ILE A 272 -43.37 0.21 -20.04
C ILE A 272 -42.74 1.29 -20.93
N GLU A 273 -43.50 2.32 -21.30
CA GLU A 273 -42.98 3.46 -22.08
C GLU A 273 -41.99 4.32 -21.29
N GLU A 274 -42.20 4.44 -19.97
CA GLU A 274 -41.27 5.14 -19.07
C GLU A 274 -39.96 4.34 -18.94
N GLU A 275 -40.07 3.03 -18.76
CA GLU A 275 -38.93 2.11 -18.71
C GLU A 275 -38.12 2.17 -20.00
N GLN A 276 -38.77 2.00 -21.16
CA GLN A 276 -38.12 2.08 -22.46
C GLN A 276 -37.50 3.45 -22.73
N GLY A 277 -38.20 4.54 -22.37
CA GLY A 277 -37.68 5.90 -22.53
C GLY A 277 -36.42 6.15 -21.71
N ILE A 278 -36.41 5.66 -20.47
CA ILE A 278 -35.24 5.72 -19.59
C ILE A 278 -34.13 4.83 -20.13
N GLU A 279 -34.40 3.59 -20.52
CA GLU A 279 -33.41 2.69 -21.11
C GLU A 279 -32.79 3.24 -22.40
N CYS A 280 -33.60 3.85 -23.27
CA CYS A 280 -33.10 4.53 -24.47
C CYS A 280 -32.16 5.69 -24.12
N ALA A 281 -32.52 6.50 -23.12
CA ALA A 281 -31.65 7.57 -22.63
C ALA A 281 -30.32 7.00 -22.09
N TRP A 282 -30.37 5.90 -21.34
CA TRP A 282 -29.21 5.18 -20.82
C TRP A 282 -28.39 4.44 -21.90
N ALA A 283 -28.97 4.14 -23.07
CA ALA A 283 -28.25 3.60 -24.22
C ALA A 283 -27.48 4.68 -24.99
N THR A 284 -27.98 5.93 -25.00
CA THR A 284 -27.36 7.08 -25.69
C THR A 284 -26.28 7.82 -24.90
N VAL A 285 -25.82 7.25 -23.78
CA VAL A 285 -24.98 7.95 -22.80
C VAL A 285 -23.61 8.33 -23.39
N PRO A 286 -23.22 9.62 -23.33
CA PRO A 286 -21.87 10.07 -23.61
C PRO A 286 -20.84 9.30 -22.77
N GLU A 287 -19.68 8.99 -23.37
CA GLU A 287 -18.70 8.12 -22.73
C GLU A 287 -18.15 8.65 -21.40
N ASP A 288 -18.20 9.97 -21.17
CA ASP A 288 -17.56 10.63 -20.04
C ASP A 288 -18.61 11.21 -19.05
N PRO A 289 -18.59 10.82 -17.76
CA PRO A 289 -19.44 11.39 -16.72
C PRO A 289 -18.93 12.75 -16.23
N LEU A 290 -19.87 13.63 -15.89
CA LEU A 290 -19.57 15.00 -15.43
C LEU A 290 -19.23 15.05 -13.94
N ASP A 291 -19.97 14.27 -13.15
CA ASP A 291 -19.82 14.20 -11.70
C ASP A 291 -19.55 12.77 -11.25
N TYR A 292 -18.83 12.64 -10.15
CA TYR A 292 -18.55 11.36 -9.51
C TYR A 292 -18.99 11.44 -8.06
N HIS A 293 -19.70 10.41 -7.60
CA HIS A 293 -19.98 10.22 -6.19
C HIS A 293 -18.96 9.26 -5.58
N PHE A 294 -18.19 9.78 -4.62
CA PHE A 294 -17.18 9.02 -3.90
C PHE A 294 -17.73 8.57 -2.55
N PHE A 295 -17.71 7.27 -2.28
CA PHE A 295 -18.10 6.71 -0.98
C PHE A 295 -16.89 6.49 -0.07
N TYR A 296 -16.96 7.03 1.15
CA TYR A 296 -15.88 6.93 2.15
C TYR A 296 -16.20 6.00 3.32
N HIS A 297 -17.46 5.58 3.48
CA HIS A 297 -17.91 4.78 4.62
C HIS A 297 -17.06 3.52 4.87
N VAL A 298 -16.62 2.83 3.81
CA VAL A 298 -15.76 1.64 3.90
C VAL A 298 -14.38 1.98 4.46
N LEU A 299 -13.77 3.07 3.99
CA LEU A 299 -12.45 3.52 4.45
C LEU A 299 -12.47 4.02 5.89
N ASP A 300 -13.58 4.65 6.29
CA ASP A 300 -13.76 5.18 7.65
C ASP A 300 -14.34 4.16 8.63
N SER A 301 -14.55 2.92 8.21
CA SER A 301 -15.04 1.83 9.06
C SER A 301 -13.98 1.29 10.02
N ASP A 302 -14.41 0.72 11.16
CA ASP A 302 -13.51 0.10 12.13
C ASP A 302 -13.07 -1.33 11.74
N ASP A 303 -12.37 -2.00 12.66
CA ASP A 303 -11.91 -3.39 12.55
C ASP A 303 -13.00 -4.39 12.15
N CYS A 304 -14.24 -4.12 12.54
CA CYS A 304 -15.43 -4.94 12.26
C CYS A 304 -16.32 -4.34 11.15
N GLY A 305 -15.82 -3.35 10.41
CA GLY A 305 -16.54 -2.67 9.32
C GLY A 305 -17.72 -1.82 9.79
N ARG A 306 -17.74 -1.36 11.04
CA ARG A 306 -18.77 -0.48 11.57
C ARG A 306 -18.44 0.98 11.23
N PRO A 307 -19.39 1.78 10.71
CA PRO A 307 -19.16 3.19 10.42
C PRO A 307 -19.17 4.04 11.70
N PRO A 308 -18.48 5.20 11.73
CA PRO A 308 -18.49 6.13 12.86
C PRO A 308 -19.86 6.74 13.18
N LYS A 309 -20.67 7.02 12.16
CA LYS A 309 -22.06 7.48 12.30
C LYS A 309 -23.00 6.58 11.51
N ILE A 310 -24.24 6.50 11.96
CA ILE A 310 -25.33 5.74 11.33
C ILE A 310 -26.48 6.70 11.05
N LYS A 311 -27.20 6.48 9.95
CA LYS A 311 -28.46 7.18 9.69
C LYS A 311 -29.55 6.63 10.61
N ASP A 312 -30.10 7.48 11.47
CA ASP A 312 -31.25 7.12 12.30
C ASP A 312 -32.49 6.90 11.41
N THR A 313 -33.14 5.76 11.59
CA THR A 313 -34.32 5.35 10.81
C THR A 313 -35.51 6.29 10.96
N THR A 314 -35.61 7.03 12.07
CA THR A 314 -36.73 7.95 12.31
C THR A 314 -36.48 9.37 11.78
N THR A 315 -35.24 9.86 11.85
CA THR A 315 -34.92 11.25 11.50
C THR A 315 -34.09 11.40 10.22
N ASN A 316 -33.62 10.29 9.64
CA ASN A 316 -32.65 10.25 8.54
C ASN A 316 -31.34 11.05 8.82
N LYS A 317 -31.10 11.46 10.06
CA LYS A 317 -29.89 12.20 10.47
C LYS A 317 -28.79 11.24 10.87
N LEU A 318 -27.55 11.65 10.63
CA LEU A 318 -26.36 10.90 11.03
C LEU A 318 -26.10 11.05 12.54
N VAL A 319 -26.36 9.98 13.29
CA VAL A 319 -26.14 9.88 14.74
C VAL A 319 -24.85 9.09 15.00
N PRO A 320 -24.03 9.45 16.01
CA PRO A 320 -22.82 8.69 16.35
C PRO A 320 -23.14 7.23 16.70
N ASN A 321 -22.36 6.31 16.16
CA ASN A 321 -22.53 4.88 16.40
C ASN A 321 -22.02 4.49 17.80
N PRO A 322 -22.87 3.94 18.68
CA PRO A 322 -22.44 3.53 20.02
C PRO A 322 -21.48 2.32 20.00
N PHE A 323 -21.55 1.50 18.95
CA PHE A 323 -20.77 0.26 18.83
C PHE A 323 -19.45 0.44 18.06
N PHE A 324 -19.14 1.66 17.61
CA PHE A 324 -17.92 1.94 16.85
C PHE A 324 -16.68 1.87 17.73
N ASN A 325 -15.69 1.08 17.32
CA ASN A 325 -14.42 0.96 18.03
C ASN A 325 -13.52 2.17 17.74
N LYS A 326 -13.57 3.16 18.63
CA LYS A 326 -12.78 4.41 18.54
C LYS A 326 -11.26 4.19 18.58
N LYS A 327 -10.79 3.06 19.13
CA LYS A 327 -9.35 2.75 19.25
C LYS A 327 -8.81 1.96 18.06
N ALA A 328 -9.68 1.48 17.17
CA ALA A 328 -9.26 0.70 16.01
C ALA A 328 -8.41 1.56 15.06
N PRO A 329 -7.32 1.03 14.49
CA PRO A 329 -6.58 1.76 13.48
C PRO A 329 -7.47 2.05 12.27
N SER A 330 -7.28 3.24 11.68
CA SER A 330 -7.97 3.66 10.47
C SER A 330 -7.52 2.82 9.27
N CYS A 331 -8.40 2.56 8.30
CA CYS A 331 -7.99 1.88 7.06
C CYS A 331 -6.86 2.64 6.34
N LEU A 332 -6.84 3.98 6.46
CA LEU A 332 -5.75 4.83 5.97
C LEU A 332 -4.40 4.50 6.61
N ASN A 333 -4.38 4.15 7.90
CA ASN A 333 -3.15 3.75 8.58
C ASN A 333 -2.63 2.41 8.05
N ILE A 334 -3.52 1.48 7.71
CA ILE A 334 -3.13 0.17 7.18
C ILE A 334 -2.63 0.31 5.75
N ILE A 335 -3.32 1.11 4.93
CA ILE A 335 -2.90 1.43 3.56
C ILE A 335 -1.53 2.10 3.56
N ALA A 336 -1.30 3.08 4.44
CA ALA A 336 -0.02 3.77 4.56
C ALA A 336 1.13 2.85 4.99
N ASN A 337 0.85 1.82 5.78
CA ASN A 337 1.84 0.82 6.20
C ASN A 337 1.97 -0.35 5.20
N SER A 338 1.13 -0.41 4.17
CA SER A 338 1.15 -1.46 3.17
C SER A 338 2.06 -1.11 1.99
N ASP A 339 2.69 -2.12 1.39
CA ASP A 339 3.47 -1.97 0.15
C ASP A 339 2.58 -1.84 -1.11
N ASN A 340 1.33 -1.37 -0.97
CA ASN A 340 0.40 -1.20 -2.07
C ASN A 340 0.34 0.27 -2.52
N ILE A 341 1.32 0.66 -3.35
CA ILE A 341 1.46 2.02 -3.89
C ILE A 341 0.21 2.44 -4.68
N ASP A 342 -0.41 1.50 -5.40
CA ASP A 342 -1.60 1.77 -6.21
C ASP A 342 -2.81 2.14 -5.34
N ALA A 343 -2.95 1.52 -4.16
CA ALA A 343 -4.00 1.89 -3.20
C ALA A 343 -3.79 3.30 -2.62
N VAL A 344 -2.55 3.70 -2.35
CA VAL A 344 -2.20 5.07 -1.90
C VAL A 344 -2.55 6.10 -2.96
N HIS A 345 -2.33 5.77 -4.23
CA HIS A 345 -2.60 6.65 -5.36
C HIS A 345 -4.06 6.64 -5.84
N HIS A 346 -4.90 5.77 -5.26
CA HIS A 346 -6.28 5.63 -5.64
C HIS A 346 -7.07 6.95 -5.41
N PRO A 347 -7.90 7.41 -6.38
CA PRO A 347 -8.64 8.67 -6.27
C PRO A 347 -9.49 8.80 -4.99
N VAL A 348 -10.19 7.72 -4.59
CA VAL A 348 -11.03 7.70 -3.37
C VAL A 348 -10.20 7.99 -2.10
N VAL A 349 -9.02 7.36 -1.99
CA VAL A 349 -8.15 7.51 -0.82
C VAL A 349 -7.60 8.93 -0.76
N ARG A 350 -7.14 9.46 -1.90
CA ARG A 350 -6.62 10.83 -2.01
C ARG A 350 -7.66 11.87 -1.63
N MET A 351 -8.86 11.72 -2.15
CA MET A 351 -9.93 12.66 -1.87
C MET A 351 -10.35 12.63 -0.40
N LEU A 352 -10.38 11.45 0.23
CA LEU A 352 -10.61 11.33 1.66
C LEU A 352 -9.52 12.06 2.48
N ILE A 353 -8.25 11.90 2.09
CA ILE A 353 -7.11 12.60 2.71
C ILE A 353 -7.27 14.12 2.56
N ARG A 354 -7.71 14.61 1.40
CA ARG A 354 -7.99 16.04 1.18
C ARG A 354 -9.08 16.55 2.11
N LEU A 355 -10.22 15.86 2.17
CA LEU A 355 -11.34 16.25 3.02
C LEU A 355 -10.92 16.34 4.48
N LYS A 356 -10.22 15.32 5.00
CA LYS A 356 -9.76 15.29 6.40
C LYS A 356 -8.69 16.35 6.68
N TRP A 357 -7.77 16.56 5.75
CA TRP A 357 -6.72 17.55 5.89
C TRP A 357 -7.28 18.97 5.96
N ASN A 358 -8.24 19.31 5.09
CA ASN A 358 -8.90 20.60 5.08
C ASN A 358 -9.82 20.79 6.30
N ALA A 359 -10.41 19.70 6.81
CA ALA A 359 -11.29 19.76 7.97
C ALA A 359 -10.53 20.04 9.28
N PHE A 360 -9.42 19.33 9.53
CA PHE A 360 -8.67 19.46 10.79
C PHE A 360 -7.16 19.27 10.67
N GLY A 361 -6.67 18.56 9.66
CA GLY A 361 -5.24 18.22 9.56
C GLY A 361 -4.34 19.46 9.48
N GLN A 362 -4.67 20.39 8.59
CA GLN A 362 -3.89 21.62 8.41
C GLN A 362 -3.95 22.53 9.64
N THR A 363 -5.13 22.71 10.22
CA THR A 363 -5.31 23.61 11.37
C THR A 363 -4.60 23.07 12.62
N LEU A 364 -4.76 21.78 12.92
CA LEU A 364 -4.12 21.17 14.09
C LEU A 364 -2.59 21.14 13.96
N LEU A 365 -2.07 20.81 12.78
CA LEU A 365 -0.63 20.79 12.54
C LEU A 365 -0.04 22.21 12.56
N SER A 366 -0.72 23.22 12.01
CA SER A 366 -0.31 24.63 12.11
C SER A 366 -0.30 25.11 13.56
N ILE A 367 -1.31 24.78 14.37
CA ILE A 367 -1.34 25.17 15.79
C ILE A 367 -0.12 24.60 16.53
N ARG A 368 0.25 23.34 16.26
CA ARG A 368 1.47 22.73 16.83
C ARG A 368 2.75 23.39 16.35
N GLY A 369 2.86 23.65 15.05
CA GLY A 369 4.00 24.34 14.48
C GLY A 369 4.19 25.73 15.10
N ILE A 370 3.11 26.51 15.24
CA ILE A 370 3.12 27.83 15.87
C ILE A 370 3.51 27.73 17.35
N THR A 371 2.95 26.77 18.08
CA THR A 371 3.31 26.53 19.50
C THR A 371 4.79 26.15 19.64
N TYR A 372 5.33 25.39 18.70
CA TYR A 372 6.74 25.03 18.67
C TYR A 372 7.65 26.21 18.31
N VAL A 373 7.25 27.05 17.35
CA VAL A 373 7.97 28.30 17.03
C VAL A 373 7.99 29.22 18.26
N PHE A 374 6.87 29.34 18.97
CA PHE A 374 6.82 30.09 20.23
C PHE A 374 7.79 29.51 21.26
N PHE A 375 7.82 28.19 21.44
CA PHE A 375 8.81 27.52 22.29
C PHE A 375 10.25 27.88 21.89
N LEU A 376 10.58 27.84 20.60
CA LEU A 376 11.92 28.20 20.11
C LEU A 376 12.27 29.66 20.40
N LEU A 377 11.32 30.60 20.25
CA LEU A 377 11.55 32.01 20.58
C LEU A 377 11.84 32.22 22.07
N VAL A 378 11.08 31.58 22.96
CA VAL A 378 11.32 31.65 24.41
C VAL A 378 12.65 30.98 24.77
N LEU A 379 13.00 29.87 24.10
CA LEU A 379 14.29 29.19 24.27
C LEU A 379 15.47 30.07 23.82
N SER A 380 15.38 30.71 22.66
CA SER A 380 16.38 31.66 22.17
C SER A 380 16.55 32.81 23.15
N PHE A 381 15.45 33.37 23.63
CA PHE A 381 15.48 34.45 24.61
C PHE A 381 16.18 34.01 25.92
N ALA A 382 15.80 32.85 26.46
CA ALA A 382 16.37 32.31 27.70
C ALA A 382 17.88 32.02 27.58
N LEU A 383 18.33 31.41 26.49
CA LEU A 383 19.74 31.04 26.31
C LEU A 383 20.63 32.23 25.92
N LEU A 384 20.18 33.11 25.02
CA LEU A 384 20.96 34.27 24.59
C LEU A 384 21.13 35.27 25.73
N GLN A 385 20.06 35.61 26.44
CA GLN A 385 20.15 36.52 27.58
C GLN A 385 20.89 35.87 28.77
N GLY A 386 20.77 34.55 28.92
CA GLY A 386 21.58 33.80 29.87
C GLY A 386 23.08 33.93 29.58
N SER A 387 23.48 33.91 28.31
CA SER A 387 24.90 33.99 27.92
C SER A 387 25.54 35.36 28.16
N THR A 388 24.75 36.43 28.19
CA THR A 388 25.23 37.79 28.44
C THR A 388 25.25 38.17 29.92
N SER A 389 24.72 37.31 30.79
CA SER A 389 24.63 37.57 32.24
C SER A 389 25.89 37.10 32.96
N VAL A 390 26.49 37.96 33.80
CA VAL A 390 27.74 37.67 34.52
C VAL A 390 27.54 36.63 35.63
N ASP A 391 26.38 36.66 36.30
CA ASP A 391 25.99 35.68 37.31
C ASP A 391 24.66 35.01 36.92
N LEU A 392 24.64 33.67 36.84
CA LEU A 392 23.46 32.94 36.38
C LEU A 392 22.35 32.83 37.44
N ASN A 393 22.67 33.00 38.73
CA ASN A 393 21.78 32.75 39.87
C ASN A 393 21.30 34.02 40.59
N GLU A 394 21.78 35.21 40.23
CA GLU A 394 21.29 36.47 40.80
C GLU A 394 20.20 37.08 39.90
N TYR A 395 18.96 37.08 40.36
CA TYR A 395 17.81 37.64 39.62
C TYR A 395 17.37 38.99 40.19
N ARG A 396 18.26 40.00 40.14
CA ARG A 396 17.99 41.31 40.79
C ARG A 396 17.41 42.34 39.83
N GLU A 397 17.81 42.36 38.56
CA GLU A 397 17.32 43.34 37.60
C GLU A 397 15.96 42.95 36.99
N PRO A 398 15.18 43.94 36.49
CA PRO A 398 13.93 43.66 35.78
C PRO A 398 14.11 42.69 34.60
N TRP A 399 15.23 42.80 33.88
CA TRP A 399 15.59 41.91 32.78
C TRP A 399 15.90 40.49 33.24
N ASP A 400 16.49 40.31 34.42
CA ASP A 400 16.75 39.00 35.00
C ASP A 400 15.46 38.32 35.44
N ARG A 401 14.46 39.09 35.90
CA ARG A 401 13.13 38.55 36.22
C ARG A 401 12.42 38.02 34.98
N VAL A 402 12.50 38.74 33.85
CA VAL A 402 11.95 38.27 32.57
C VAL A 402 12.68 37.02 32.09
N ARG A 403 14.01 36.97 32.26
CA ARG A 403 14.81 35.77 32.00
C ARG A 403 14.36 34.58 32.86
N ALA A 404 14.16 34.76 34.16
CA ALA A 404 13.69 33.70 35.07
C ALA A 404 12.32 33.15 34.62
N ILE A 405 11.41 34.02 34.19
CA ILE A 405 10.10 33.62 33.65
C ILE A 405 10.28 32.81 32.36
N ALA A 406 11.17 33.22 31.46
CA ALA A 406 11.46 32.51 30.23
C ALA A 406 12.14 31.14 30.48
N GLU A 407 13.07 31.05 31.43
CA GLU A 407 13.70 29.81 31.87
C GLU A 407 12.67 28.84 32.49
N PHE A 408 11.76 29.36 33.33
CA PHE A 408 10.67 28.56 33.87
C PHE A 408 9.69 28.10 32.78
N ALA A 409 9.31 28.99 31.85
CA ALA A 409 8.41 28.67 30.75
C ALA A 409 9.02 27.62 29.81
N THR A 410 10.31 27.74 29.45
CA THR A 410 11.02 26.73 28.65
C THR A 410 11.08 25.39 29.35
N PHE A 411 11.37 25.36 30.65
CA PHE A 411 11.35 24.12 31.43
C PHE A 411 9.96 23.48 31.42
N ALA A 412 8.90 24.25 31.69
CA ALA A 412 7.52 23.77 31.68
C ALA A 412 7.14 23.20 30.30
N MET A 413 7.54 23.86 29.20
CA MET A 413 7.32 23.36 27.84
C MET A 413 8.12 22.10 27.53
N VAL A 414 9.38 22.01 27.97
CA VAL A 414 10.20 20.78 27.81
C VAL A 414 9.54 19.61 28.54
N CYS A 415 9.08 19.81 29.77
CA CYS A 415 8.34 18.77 30.51
C CYS A 415 7.04 18.37 29.79
N PHE A 416 6.29 19.33 29.25
CA PHE A 416 5.10 19.06 28.45
C PHE A 416 5.42 18.23 27.20
N TYR A 417 6.47 18.58 26.45
CA TYR A 417 6.90 17.82 25.27
C TYR A 417 7.40 16.42 25.63
N ILE A 418 8.15 16.25 26.73
CA ILE A 418 8.55 14.91 27.21
C ILE A 418 7.31 14.07 27.52
N PHE A 419 6.31 14.65 28.18
CA PHE A 419 5.05 13.95 28.45
C PHE A 419 4.31 13.56 27.16
N GLU A 420 4.26 14.46 26.16
CA GLU A 420 3.68 14.15 24.86
C GLU A 420 4.43 13.01 24.15
N GLU A 421 5.76 13.02 24.16
CA GLU A 421 6.59 11.97 23.53
C GLU A 421 6.46 10.62 24.24
N ILE A 422 6.38 10.59 25.58
CA ILE A 422 6.10 9.36 26.35
C ILE A 422 4.71 8.81 25.99
N ASN A 423 3.71 9.68 25.93
CA ASN A 423 2.36 9.30 25.55
C ASN A 423 2.29 8.81 24.09
N GLN A 424 3.11 9.35 23.19
CA GLN A 424 3.22 8.86 21.82
C GLN A 424 3.93 7.51 21.75
N PHE A 425 5.05 7.35 22.46
CA PHE A 425 5.79 6.09 22.56
C PHE A 425 4.91 4.94 23.08
N ALA A 426 4.11 5.21 24.11
CA ALA A 426 3.18 4.23 24.67
C ALA A 426 2.12 3.75 23.66
N ARG A 427 1.71 4.61 22.72
CA ARG A 427 0.69 4.32 21.70
C ARG A 427 1.24 3.57 20.50
N GLU A 428 2.35 4.04 19.93
CA GLU A 428 2.91 3.51 18.68
C GLU A 428 3.93 2.38 18.89
N LYS A 429 4.45 2.21 20.11
CA LYS A 429 5.38 1.15 20.52
C LYS A 429 6.55 1.00 19.53
N ARG A 430 6.65 -0.15 18.85
CA ARG A 430 7.77 -0.49 17.94
C ARG A 430 7.81 0.39 16.69
N MET A 431 6.67 0.91 16.23
CA MET A 431 6.62 1.76 15.05
C MET A 431 7.28 3.13 15.31
N TYR A 432 7.15 3.63 16.56
CA TYR A 432 7.73 4.90 16.98
C TYR A 432 9.26 4.93 16.88
N LEU A 433 9.93 3.83 17.24
CA LEU A 433 11.39 3.72 17.24
C LEU A 433 12.00 3.64 15.83
N LYS A 434 11.18 3.32 14.81
CA LYS A 434 11.63 3.23 13.43
C LYS A 434 11.79 4.61 12.78
N ASP A 435 11.05 5.61 13.27
CA ASP A 435 11.09 6.98 12.77
C ASP A 435 12.35 7.71 13.28
N LYS A 436 13.28 8.01 12.37
CA LYS A 436 14.57 8.66 12.70
C LYS A 436 14.41 10.05 13.33
N TYR A 437 13.34 10.77 13.00
CA TYR A 437 13.04 12.09 13.59
C TYR A 437 12.76 11.99 15.09
N ASN A 438 12.12 10.92 15.56
CA ASN A 438 11.80 10.78 16.98
C ASN A 438 13.06 10.61 17.83
N LEU A 439 14.10 9.95 17.30
CA LEU A 439 15.39 9.86 17.97
C LEU A 439 16.05 11.24 18.13
N SER A 440 16.01 12.06 17.07
CA SER A 440 16.51 13.44 17.11
C SER A 440 15.74 14.29 18.13
N ASP A 441 14.42 14.08 18.26
CA ASP A 441 13.57 14.78 19.21
C ASP A 441 13.94 14.46 20.65
N TRP A 442 14.17 13.19 20.98
CA TRP A 442 14.64 12.76 22.29
C TRP A 442 16.01 13.33 22.63
N ILE A 443 16.95 13.31 21.68
CA ILE A 443 18.28 13.89 21.87
C ILE A 443 18.17 15.39 22.17
N GLY A 444 17.37 16.12 21.39
CA GLY A 444 17.15 17.56 21.60
C GLY A 444 16.56 17.89 22.97
N LEU A 445 15.54 17.13 23.41
CA LEU A 445 14.89 17.34 24.71
C LEU A 445 15.80 16.96 25.88
N LEU A 446 16.55 15.86 25.77
CA LEU A 446 17.48 15.41 26.80
C LEU A 446 18.66 16.38 26.98
N LEU A 447 19.19 16.94 25.88
CA LEU A 447 20.24 17.95 25.93
C LEU A 447 19.76 19.22 26.66
N LEU A 448 18.53 19.68 26.42
CA LEU A 448 17.96 20.81 27.15
C LEU A 448 17.74 20.48 28.64
N LEU A 449 17.29 19.27 28.94
CA LEU A 449 17.11 18.83 30.33
C LEU A 449 18.45 18.77 31.07
N ALA A 450 19.54 18.37 30.40
CA ALA A 450 20.88 18.29 30.97
C ALA A 450 21.47 19.65 31.37
N ILE A 451 21.00 20.76 30.79
CA ILE A 451 21.45 22.12 31.14
C ILE A 451 21.13 22.43 32.62
N ILE A 452 20.00 21.95 33.14
CA ILE A 452 19.51 22.25 34.48
C ILE A 452 20.45 21.74 35.59
N PRO A 453 20.83 20.45 35.64
CA PRO A 453 21.79 19.96 36.63
C PRO A 453 23.19 20.56 36.42
N LEU A 454 23.61 20.81 35.17
CA LEU A 454 24.89 21.47 34.88
C LEU A 454 24.94 22.90 35.43
N ARG A 455 23.81 23.61 35.36
CA ARG A 455 23.66 24.95 35.94
C ARG A 455 23.67 24.93 37.46
N ALA A 456 23.06 23.92 38.09
CA ALA A 456 23.12 23.75 39.54
C ALA A 456 24.54 23.52 40.07
N ILE A 457 25.41 22.91 39.25
CA ILE A 457 26.82 22.63 39.57
C ILE A 457 27.75 23.80 39.14
N ASN A 458 27.22 24.83 38.46
CA ASN A 458 27.98 25.95 37.87
C ASN A 458 29.15 25.50 36.97
N HIS A 459 28.96 24.43 36.18
CA HIS A 459 30.01 23.94 35.28
C HIS A 459 29.95 24.62 33.90
N ASP A 460 31.09 25.09 33.38
CA ASP A 460 31.18 25.83 32.10
C ASP A 460 30.66 25.04 30.89
N SER A 461 30.69 23.70 30.96
CA SER A 461 30.16 22.82 29.91
C SER A 461 28.67 22.99 29.64
N GLN A 462 27.91 23.69 30.49
CA GLN A 462 26.52 24.05 30.24
C GLN A 462 26.34 24.77 28.89
N TRP A 463 27.29 25.61 28.49
CA TRP A 463 27.21 26.38 27.23
C TRP A 463 27.50 25.53 26.02
N HIS A 464 28.40 24.55 26.13
CA HIS A 464 28.66 23.58 25.07
C HIS A 464 27.47 22.64 24.85
N VAL A 465 26.88 22.12 25.94
CA VAL A 465 25.68 21.28 25.86
C VAL A 465 24.48 22.11 25.37
N GLY A 466 24.36 23.35 25.84
CA GLY A 466 23.32 24.28 25.45
C GLY A 466 23.38 24.68 23.98
N SER A 467 24.57 24.89 23.40
CA SER A 467 24.69 25.25 21.98
C SER A 467 24.32 24.09 21.05
N VAL A 468 24.74 22.87 21.38
CA VAL A 468 24.34 21.66 20.64
C VAL A 468 22.85 21.40 20.80
N GLY A 469 22.32 21.48 22.02
CA GLY A 469 20.90 21.35 22.30
C GLY A 469 20.05 22.37 21.55
N TYR A 470 20.49 23.63 21.52
CA TYR A 470 19.85 24.71 20.77
C TYR A 470 19.78 24.38 19.27
N LEU A 471 20.91 24.01 18.65
CA LEU A 471 20.95 23.65 17.23
C LEU A 471 20.01 22.49 16.89
N VAL A 472 20.04 21.41 17.68
CA VAL A 472 19.19 20.22 17.44
C VAL A 472 17.70 20.57 17.55
N ASN A 473 17.31 21.40 18.53
CA ASN A 473 15.91 21.83 18.67
C ASN A 473 15.48 22.77 17.52
N PHE A 474 16.38 23.59 16.97
CA PHE A 474 16.07 24.36 15.77
C PHE A 474 15.89 23.48 14.54
N LEU A 475 16.73 22.45 14.35
CA LEU A 475 16.57 21.50 13.26
C LEU A 475 15.26 20.70 13.34
N ARG A 476 14.72 20.49 14.55
CA ARG A 476 13.41 19.83 14.75
C ARG A 476 12.24 20.59 14.12
N ILE A 477 12.36 21.89 13.81
CA ILE A 477 11.30 22.64 13.11
C ILE A 477 10.94 22.01 11.75
N PHE A 478 11.90 21.35 11.10
CA PHE A 478 11.68 20.67 9.82
C PHE A 478 10.68 19.52 9.91
N LYS A 479 10.38 18.99 11.12
CA LYS A 479 9.29 18.01 11.31
C LYS A 479 7.91 18.58 10.97
N PHE A 480 7.74 19.91 11.06
CA PHE A 480 6.49 20.60 10.71
C PHE A 480 6.43 21.06 9.25
N SER A 481 7.45 20.76 8.44
CA SER A 481 7.43 21.13 7.01
C SER A 481 6.27 20.50 6.24
N CYS A 482 5.73 19.37 6.71
CA CYS A 482 4.57 18.69 6.14
C CYS A 482 3.28 19.52 6.16
N VAL A 483 3.25 20.68 6.84
CA VAL A 483 2.13 21.64 6.75
C VAL A 483 1.95 22.14 5.32
N ASN A 484 3.05 22.37 4.61
CA ASN A 484 3.04 22.81 3.23
C ASN A 484 3.66 21.74 2.32
N LYS A 485 3.01 21.45 1.19
CA LYS A 485 3.45 20.42 0.26
C LYS A 485 4.88 20.69 -0.23
N THR A 486 5.16 21.91 -0.70
CA THR A 486 6.48 22.25 -1.23
C THR A 486 7.58 22.08 -0.18
N ALA A 487 7.39 22.63 1.02
CA ALA A 487 8.35 22.52 2.11
C ALA A 487 8.57 21.06 2.55
N GLY A 488 7.51 20.26 2.66
CA GLY A 488 7.59 18.83 3.02
C GLY A 488 8.35 17.99 1.99
N LEU A 489 8.18 18.26 0.70
CA LEU A 489 8.97 17.59 -0.34
C LEU A 489 10.45 17.94 -0.22
N TYR A 490 10.80 19.22 -0.03
CA TYR A 490 12.20 19.65 0.09
C TYR A 490 12.91 19.09 1.32
N THR A 491 12.25 19.02 2.46
CA THR A 491 12.87 18.46 3.68
C THR A 491 13.07 16.96 3.58
N ASN A 492 12.10 16.23 3.02
CA ASN A 492 12.21 14.78 2.81
C ASN A 492 13.31 14.44 1.80
N THR A 493 13.47 15.22 0.73
CA THR A 493 14.58 15.03 -0.22
C THR A 493 15.92 15.33 0.42
N LEU A 494 16.06 16.48 1.10
CA LEU A 494 17.29 16.87 1.79
C LEU A 494 17.70 15.84 2.82
N PHE A 495 16.78 15.40 3.68
CA PHE A 495 17.07 14.42 4.72
C PHE A 495 17.56 13.08 4.13
N ARG A 496 16.91 12.60 3.06
CA ARG A 496 17.33 11.37 2.38
C ARG A 496 18.74 11.48 1.80
N ILE A 497 19.04 12.59 1.15
CA ILE A 497 20.37 12.86 0.57
C ILE A 497 21.44 12.89 1.67
N VAL A 498 21.19 13.63 2.75
CA VAL A 498 22.12 13.76 3.88
C VAL A 498 22.40 12.41 4.54
N VAL A 499 21.37 11.58 4.74
CA VAL A 499 21.51 10.33 5.48
C VAL A 499 22.10 9.19 4.64
N ASN A 500 21.87 9.16 3.33
CA ASN A 500 22.32 8.04 2.49
C ASN A 500 23.60 8.33 1.72
N ASP A 501 23.79 9.57 1.23
CA ASP A 501 24.85 9.88 0.27
C ASP A 501 26.09 10.47 0.95
N ILE A 502 25.89 11.41 1.88
CA ILE A 502 26.99 12.03 2.64
C ILE A 502 27.86 10.99 3.37
N PRO A 503 27.35 9.98 4.10
CA PRO A 503 28.21 9.02 4.77
C PRO A 503 28.99 8.12 3.80
N ARG A 504 28.42 7.78 2.64
CA ARG A 504 29.13 7.00 1.60
C ARG A 504 30.28 7.80 0.99
N PHE A 505 30.01 9.08 0.69
CA PHE A 505 31.04 10.02 0.24
C PHE A 505 32.11 10.21 1.31
N LEU A 506 31.70 10.46 2.56
CA LEU A 506 32.60 10.72 3.68
C LEU A 506 33.53 9.53 3.95
N CYS A 507 33.07 8.29 3.77
CA CYS A 507 33.91 7.09 3.89
C CYS A 507 35.04 7.08 2.86
N THR A 508 34.74 7.35 1.59
CA THR A 508 35.74 7.44 0.52
C THR A 508 36.67 8.63 0.73
N PHE A 509 36.10 9.77 1.10
CA PHE A 509 36.85 10.98 1.41
C PHE A 509 37.81 10.75 2.57
N ALA A 510 37.40 10.10 3.65
CA ALA A 510 38.24 9.87 4.83
C ALA A 510 39.54 9.12 4.49
N VAL A 511 39.50 8.12 3.60
CA VAL A 511 40.70 7.37 3.17
C VAL A 511 41.69 8.28 2.46
N ILE A 512 41.21 9.09 1.53
CA ILE A 512 42.02 10.05 0.77
C ILE A 512 42.52 11.15 1.71
N PHE A 513 41.63 11.71 2.52
CA PHE A 513 41.89 12.76 3.47
C PHE A 513 43.00 12.40 4.47
N PHE A 514 42.90 11.26 5.15
CA PHE A 514 43.91 10.85 6.13
C PHE A 514 45.24 10.48 5.48
N SER A 515 45.23 9.87 4.29
CA SER A 515 46.48 9.56 3.57
C SER A 515 47.23 10.82 3.15
N PHE A 516 46.53 11.82 2.62
CA PHE A 516 47.14 13.11 2.25
C PHE A 516 47.54 13.96 3.46
N CYS A 517 46.70 14.07 4.50
CA CYS A 517 47.06 14.81 5.71
C CYS A 517 48.26 14.18 6.43
N GLY A 518 48.34 12.84 6.49
CA GLY A 518 49.48 12.13 7.03
C GLY A 518 50.76 12.34 6.23
N ALA A 519 50.67 12.22 4.90
CA ALA A 519 51.81 12.46 4.00
C ALA A 519 52.31 13.91 4.06
N LEU A 520 51.39 14.88 4.10
CA LEU A 520 51.72 16.30 4.21
C LEU A 520 52.38 16.61 5.55
N PHE A 521 51.86 16.09 6.66
CA PHE A 521 52.47 16.27 7.99
C PHE A 521 53.90 15.69 8.06
N LEU A 522 54.10 14.48 7.52
CA LEU A 522 55.43 13.87 7.44
C LEU A 522 56.39 14.67 6.57
N SER A 523 55.91 15.19 5.43
CA SER A 523 56.69 16.05 4.53
C SER A 523 57.10 17.36 5.19
N LEU A 524 56.22 17.99 5.97
CA LEU A 524 56.53 19.21 6.72
C LEU A 524 57.54 18.96 7.84
N ARG A 525 57.44 17.82 8.53
CA ARG A 525 58.43 17.40 9.54
C ARG A 525 59.81 17.19 8.92
N ALA A 526 59.88 16.53 7.77
CA ALA A 526 61.14 16.34 7.03
C ALA A 526 61.79 17.66 6.59
N SER A 527 60.97 18.70 6.45
CA SER A 527 61.38 20.03 5.95
C SER A 527 61.71 21.02 7.08
N SER A 528 61.59 20.62 8.35
CA SER A 528 61.67 21.48 9.55
C SER A 528 60.70 22.68 9.57
N SER A 529 59.73 22.73 8.64
CA SER A 529 58.71 23.77 8.51
C SER A 529 57.45 23.48 9.33
N GLN A 530 57.54 22.58 10.31
CA GLN A 530 56.43 22.14 11.14
C GLN A 530 55.79 23.27 11.96
N SER A 531 56.54 24.36 12.21
CA SER A 531 56.03 25.57 12.88
C SER A 531 55.07 26.41 12.03
N LEU A 532 55.02 26.22 10.70
CA LEU A 532 54.18 27.03 9.79
C LEU A 532 52.70 26.63 9.79
N LEU A 533 52.39 25.35 10.02
CA LEU A 533 51.02 24.80 10.05
C LEU A 533 50.64 24.27 11.43
N GLY A 534 51.53 24.38 12.42
CA GLY A 534 51.33 23.90 13.78
C GLY A 534 51.24 22.38 13.92
N GLY A 535 50.37 21.92 14.84
CA GLY A 535 50.17 20.50 15.15
C GLY A 535 49.42 19.73 14.07
N PHE A 536 49.36 18.40 14.20
CA PHE A 536 48.61 17.54 13.28
C PHE A 536 47.12 17.94 13.18
N GLU A 537 46.52 18.44 14.28
CA GLU A 537 45.15 18.93 14.32
C GLU A 537 44.91 20.11 13.37
N GLN A 538 45.87 21.04 13.27
CA GLN A 538 45.76 22.19 12.38
C GLN A 538 45.92 21.77 10.92
N VAL A 539 46.79 20.79 10.63
CA VAL A 539 46.88 20.17 9.29
C VAL A 539 45.55 19.51 8.90
N LEU A 540 44.92 18.81 9.83
CA LEU A 540 43.63 18.14 9.62
C LEU A 540 42.51 19.17 9.39
N LEU A 541 42.47 20.24 10.18
CA LEU A 541 41.51 21.34 10.00
C LEU A 541 41.71 22.05 8.67
N SER A 542 42.94 22.34 8.28
CA SER A 542 43.27 22.93 6.97
C SER A 542 42.91 22.00 5.82
N GLY A 543 43.06 20.67 5.99
CA GLY A 543 42.62 19.70 4.99
C GLY A 543 41.09 19.69 4.80
N ILE A 544 40.31 19.80 5.88
CA ILE A 544 38.84 19.89 5.81
C ILE A 544 38.42 21.23 5.20
N ARG A 545 39.14 22.31 5.52
CA ARG A 545 38.90 23.65 4.96
C ARG A 545 38.98 23.66 3.43
N VAL A 546 39.90 22.90 2.82
CA VAL A 546 39.98 22.76 1.36
C VAL A 546 38.68 22.19 0.77
N LEU A 547 38.05 21.23 1.43
CA LEU A 547 36.78 20.65 0.99
C LEU A 547 35.62 21.65 1.14
N ALA A 548 35.58 22.38 2.27
CA ALA A 548 34.45 23.24 2.63
C ALA A 548 34.49 24.63 1.99
N GLU A 549 35.67 25.27 1.97
CA GLU A 549 35.86 26.66 1.53
C GLU A 549 36.45 26.75 0.12
N ALA A 550 36.87 25.62 -0.48
CA ALA A 550 37.64 25.58 -1.74
C ALA A 550 38.89 26.49 -1.74
N GLN A 551 39.36 26.84 -0.54
CA GLN A 551 40.51 27.71 -0.34
C GLN A 551 41.81 26.91 -0.23
N PRO A 552 42.95 27.52 -0.59
CA PRO A 552 44.24 26.89 -0.46
C PRO A 552 44.60 26.62 1.01
N VAL A 553 45.29 25.50 1.26
CA VAL A 553 45.78 25.08 2.60
C VAL A 553 46.70 26.14 3.24
N ALA A 554 47.39 26.96 2.43
CA ALA A 554 48.24 28.05 2.89
C ALA A 554 48.16 29.23 1.91
N GLU A 555 48.18 30.46 2.44
CA GLU A 555 48.14 31.69 1.65
C GLU A 555 49.48 32.00 0.96
N GLU A 556 50.61 31.57 1.55
CA GLU A 556 51.94 31.77 1.00
C GLU A 556 52.73 30.46 0.86
N TYR A 557 53.04 30.07 -0.37
CA TYR A 557 53.82 28.86 -0.67
C TYR A 557 55.33 29.01 -0.51
N LYS A 558 55.81 30.21 -0.18
CA LYS A 558 57.25 30.56 -0.17
C LYS A 558 58.06 29.82 0.89
N GLY A 559 57.42 29.32 1.95
CA GLY A 559 58.07 28.60 3.05
C GLY A 559 58.06 27.07 2.94
N TYR A 560 57.53 26.50 1.83
CA TYR A 560 57.32 25.06 1.69
C TYR A 560 58.34 24.41 0.78
N ASN A 561 58.74 23.17 1.11
CA ASN A 561 59.56 22.36 0.22
C ASN A 561 58.78 21.93 -1.02
N TRP A 562 59.49 21.70 -2.13
CA TRP A 562 58.90 21.32 -3.42
C TRP A 562 57.96 20.11 -3.31
N LEU A 563 58.32 19.12 -2.47
CA LEU A 563 57.51 17.92 -2.24
C LEU A 563 56.18 18.26 -1.53
N SER A 564 56.22 19.15 -0.54
CA SER A 564 55.02 19.60 0.17
C SER A 564 54.10 20.40 -0.76
N ILE A 565 54.67 21.25 -1.63
CA ILE A 565 53.93 21.99 -2.66
C ILE A 565 53.26 21.02 -3.64
N LEU A 566 53.99 19.99 -4.10
CA LEU A 566 53.45 18.99 -5.01
C LEU A 566 52.31 18.17 -4.37
N LEU A 567 52.48 17.72 -3.12
CA LEU A 567 51.46 16.98 -2.39
C LEU A 567 50.20 17.82 -2.17
N LEU A 568 50.38 19.10 -1.84
CA LEU A 568 49.29 20.04 -1.60
C LEU A 568 48.54 20.39 -2.89
N LEU A 569 49.25 20.56 -4.01
CA LEU A 569 48.64 20.76 -5.33
C LEU A 569 47.89 19.51 -5.81
N THR A 570 48.46 18.32 -5.57
CA THR A 570 47.81 17.03 -5.89
C THR A 570 46.56 16.82 -5.03
N TYR A 571 46.63 17.15 -3.75
CA TYR A 571 45.49 17.09 -2.82
C TYR A 571 44.37 18.05 -3.25
N MET A 572 44.69 19.30 -3.58
CA MET A 572 43.67 20.24 -4.07
C MET A 572 43.06 19.80 -5.39
N GLY A 573 43.86 19.34 -6.35
CA GLY A 573 43.36 18.82 -7.62
C GLY A 573 42.43 17.63 -7.43
N THR A 574 42.80 16.67 -6.58
CA THR A 574 41.97 15.48 -6.31
C THR A 574 40.69 15.82 -5.56
N VAL A 575 40.74 16.69 -4.53
CA VAL A 575 39.56 17.04 -3.74
C VAL A 575 38.61 17.97 -4.51
N ILE A 576 39.12 19.04 -5.11
CA ILE A 576 38.29 20.05 -5.79
C ILE A 576 37.79 19.55 -7.14
N VAL A 577 38.64 18.95 -7.97
CA VAL A 577 38.26 18.59 -9.35
C VAL A 577 37.61 17.22 -9.41
N ILE A 578 38.08 16.23 -8.65
CA ILE A 578 37.57 14.86 -8.76
C ILE A 578 36.47 14.62 -7.72
N MET A 579 36.76 14.81 -6.43
CA MET A 579 35.81 14.44 -5.37
C MET A 579 34.57 15.33 -5.36
N LEU A 580 34.72 16.66 -5.52
CA LEU A 580 33.56 17.57 -5.52
C LEU A 580 32.65 17.34 -6.74
N ASN A 581 33.23 17.09 -7.92
CA ASN A 581 32.44 16.79 -9.12
C ASN A 581 31.68 15.46 -9.01
N ILE A 582 32.31 14.43 -8.41
CA ILE A 582 31.64 13.17 -8.12
C ILE A 582 30.52 13.40 -7.10
N LEU A 583 30.75 14.19 -6.04
CA LEU A 583 29.73 14.52 -5.06
C LEU A 583 28.54 15.25 -5.70
N ILE A 584 28.78 16.27 -6.52
CA ILE A 584 27.72 17.01 -7.22
C ILE A 584 26.93 16.07 -8.15
N ALA A 585 27.61 15.20 -8.90
CA ALA A 585 26.96 14.23 -9.77
C ALA A 585 26.08 13.25 -8.98
N GLN A 586 26.58 12.72 -7.87
CA GLN A 586 25.82 11.84 -6.98
C GLN A 586 24.60 12.57 -6.41
N LEU A 587 24.79 13.75 -5.81
CA LEU A 587 23.71 14.57 -5.27
C LEU A 587 22.64 14.91 -6.32
N SER A 588 23.03 15.17 -7.56
CA SER A 588 22.09 15.46 -8.66
C SER A 588 21.23 14.25 -9.01
N THR A 589 21.85 13.06 -9.18
CA THR A 589 21.11 11.83 -9.50
C THR A 589 20.19 11.41 -8.35
N THR A 590 20.68 11.51 -7.12
CA THR A 590 19.90 11.13 -5.94
C THR A 590 18.83 12.17 -5.63
N TYR A 591 19.04 13.45 -5.92
CA TYR A 591 18.00 14.47 -5.86
C TYR A 591 16.85 14.15 -6.80
N ALA A 592 17.13 13.80 -8.06
CA ALA A 592 16.09 13.42 -9.02
C ALA A 592 15.29 12.20 -8.53
N GLN A 593 15.97 11.16 -8.05
CA GLN A 593 15.32 9.96 -7.51
C GLN A 593 14.57 10.22 -6.18
N ALA A 594 15.13 11.06 -5.32
CA ALA A 594 14.54 11.43 -4.05
C ALA A 594 13.28 12.25 -4.27
N LYS A 595 13.27 13.17 -5.23
CA LYS A 595 12.09 13.99 -5.56
C LYS A 595 10.89 13.13 -5.98
N TYR A 596 11.11 12.14 -6.87
CA TYR A 596 10.07 11.21 -7.28
C TYR A 596 9.49 10.43 -6.09
N ASN A 597 10.36 9.84 -5.27
CA ASN A 597 9.95 9.07 -4.10
C ASN A 597 9.36 9.93 -2.96
N ALA A 598 9.82 11.17 -2.81
CA ALA A 598 9.37 12.08 -1.76
C ALA A 598 7.90 12.42 -1.92
N LYS A 599 7.33 12.39 -3.13
CA LYS A 599 5.91 12.63 -3.33
C LYS A 599 5.05 11.49 -2.80
N LEU A 600 5.42 10.24 -3.12
CA LEU A 600 4.76 9.06 -2.55
C LEU A 600 4.91 9.04 -1.03
N GLN A 601 6.13 9.29 -0.54
CA GLN A 601 6.41 9.33 0.89
C GLN A 601 5.60 10.43 1.58
N TYR A 602 5.46 11.61 0.97
CA TYR A 602 4.65 12.70 1.50
C TYR A 602 3.17 12.32 1.66
N ASP A 603 2.59 11.63 0.67
CA ASP A 603 1.21 11.14 0.77
C ASP A 603 1.06 10.11 1.91
N VAL A 604 2.03 9.21 2.04
CA VAL A 604 2.10 8.23 3.14
C VAL A 604 2.23 8.92 4.49
N ASP A 605 3.17 9.86 4.63
CA ASP A 605 3.41 10.61 5.87
C ASP A 605 2.15 11.40 6.26
N ARG A 606 1.44 11.99 5.30
CA ARG A 606 0.18 12.71 5.53
C ARG A 606 -0.93 11.78 6.00
N MET A 607 -1.04 10.57 5.45
CA MET A 607 -1.98 9.55 5.94
C MET A 607 -1.66 9.12 7.37
N LEU A 608 -0.39 8.86 7.68
CA LEU A 608 0.06 8.49 9.02
C LEU A 608 -0.21 9.61 10.02
N LEU A 609 0.08 10.86 9.65
CA LEU A 609 -0.22 12.04 10.47
C LEU A 609 -1.72 12.19 10.72
N LEU A 610 -2.57 12.02 9.69
CA LEU A 610 -4.02 12.06 9.85
C LEU A 610 -4.53 10.94 10.77
N ALA A 611 -4.06 9.71 10.58
CA ALA A 611 -4.43 8.58 11.42
C ALA A 611 -4.00 8.79 12.90
N ARG A 612 -2.82 9.38 13.12
CA ARG A 612 -2.36 9.80 14.46
C ARG A 612 -3.28 10.87 15.05
N MET A 613 -3.70 11.85 14.25
CA MET A 613 -4.62 12.91 14.67
C MET A 613 -6.03 12.41 14.98
N GLU A 614 -6.53 11.42 14.23
CA GLU A 614 -7.83 10.78 14.48
C GLU A 614 -7.92 10.13 15.86
N ASN A 615 -6.81 9.55 16.31
CA ASN A 615 -6.69 8.82 17.56
C ASN A 615 -6.39 9.70 18.80
N TYR A 616 -6.57 11.03 18.71
CA TYR A 616 -6.46 11.88 19.90
C TYR A 616 -7.57 11.55 20.91
N PRO A 617 -7.23 11.18 22.16
CA PRO A 617 -8.18 10.60 23.12
C PRO A 617 -9.35 11.54 23.47
N PHE A 618 -9.13 12.85 23.40
CA PHE A 618 -10.13 13.84 23.79
C PHE A 618 -10.98 14.36 22.63
N LEU A 619 -10.51 14.25 21.38
CA LEU A 619 -11.10 14.99 20.25
C LEU A 619 -11.87 14.14 19.24
N ASN A 620 -11.74 12.80 19.27
CA ASN A 620 -12.49 11.84 18.43
C ASN A 620 -12.82 12.38 17.01
N LEU A 621 -11.80 12.93 16.34
CA LEU A 621 -11.96 13.73 15.12
C LEU A 621 -12.60 12.91 13.98
N ARG A 622 -12.31 11.59 13.97
CA ARG A 622 -12.88 10.62 13.06
C ARG A 622 -14.41 10.55 13.13
N VAL A 623 -15.00 10.59 14.33
CA VAL A 623 -16.46 10.60 14.49
C VAL A 623 -17.01 11.99 14.19
N LYS A 624 -16.34 13.07 14.61
CA LYS A 624 -16.84 14.44 14.44
C LYS A 624 -16.98 14.81 12.95
N HIS A 625 -15.93 14.58 12.16
CA HIS A 625 -15.84 14.99 10.76
C HIS A 625 -16.19 13.88 9.74
N TYR A 626 -16.86 12.82 10.20
CA TYR A 626 -17.31 11.74 9.31
C TYR A 626 -18.33 12.22 8.27
N LYS A 627 -18.13 11.78 7.02
CA LYS A 627 -19.03 11.92 5.87
C LYS A 627 -19.17 10.56 5.18
N ASP A 628 -20.39 10.17 4.80
CA ASP A 628 -20.63 8.90 4.09
C ASP A 628 -20.03 8.90 2.66
N GLY A 629 -20.08 10.05 1.98
CA GLY A 629 -19.57 10.26 0.65
C GLY A 629 -19.58 11.74 0.25
N ASP A 630 -19.04 12.07 -0.91
CA ASP A 630 -19.02 13.44 -1.45
C ASP A 630 -19.21 13.44 -2.97
N TRP A 631 -19.83 14.50 -3.48
CA TRP A 631 -20.06 14.71 -4.92
C TRP A 631 -18.96 15.60 -5.48
N ILE A 632 -18.29 15.11 -6.52
CA ILE A 632 -17.07 15.74 -7.02
C ILE A 632 -17.14 15.86 -8.52
N SER A 633 -17.08 17.10 -8.98
CA SER A 633 -17.01 17.41 -10.40
C SER A 633 -15.68 16.96 -11.01
N GLU A 634 -15.71 16.60 -12.28
CA GLU A 634 -14.53 16.24 -13.05
C GLU A 634 -13.42 17.29 -12.93
N LEU A 635 -13.76 18.59 -12.98
CA LEU A 635 -12.78 19.67 -12.92
C LEU A 635 -12.08 19.75 -11.56
N ASN A 636 -12.81 19.53 -10.46
CA ASN A 636 -12.22 19.51 -9.11
C ASN A 636 -11.35 18.27 -8.90
N LEU A 637 -11.78 17.13 -9.42
CA LEU A 637 -11.02 15.88 -9.42
C LEU A 637 -9.74 16.01 -10.27
N ALA A 638 -9.85 16.63 -11.44
CA ALA A 638 -8.75 16.92 -12.34
C ALA A 638 -7.75 17.87 -11.70
N LYS A 639 -8.22 18.97 -11.12
CA LYS A 639 -7.35 19.92 -10.43
C LYS A 639 -6.49 19.23 -9.38
N GLU A 640 -7.10 18.35 -8.58
CA GLU A 640 -6.38 17.62 -7.55
C GLU A 640 -5.41 16.61 -8.15
N LEU A 641 -5.88 15.70 -9.00
CA LEU A 641 -5.03 14.65 -9.57
C LEU A 641 -3.90 15.23 -10.44
N LEU A 642 -4.11 16.35 -11.12
CA LEU A 642 -3.12 17.05 -11.95
C LEU A 642 -2.13 17.89 -11.14
N GLU A 643 -2.56 18.52 -10.04
CA GLU A 643 -1.66 19.21 -9.09
C GLU A 643 -0.65 18.22 -8.46
N PHE A 644 -0.97 16.92 -8.46
CA PHE A 644 -0.01 15.89 -8.09
C PHE A 644 0.91 15.48 -9.25
N THR A 645 0.55 15.61 -10.52
CA THR A 645 1.32 15.09 -11.68
C THR A 645 2.37 16.06 -12.24
N GLU A 646 2.83 17.06 -11.47
CA GLU A 646 3.75 18.14 -11.88
C GLU A 646 5.17 17.73 -12.36
N GLU A 647 5.40 16.48 -12.75
CA GLU A 647 6.65 16.04 -13.40
C GLU A 647 6.49 15.70 -14.90
N ARG A 648 5.50 16.25 -15.60
CA ARG A 648 5.47 16.20 -17.06
C ARG A 648 5.53 17.58 -17.66
N HIS A 649 6.29 17.69 -18.75
CA HIS A 649 6.78 18.92 -19.39
C HIS A 649 5.81 20.09 -19.28
N SER A 650 6.34 21.30 -19.02
CA SER A 650 5.60 22.57 -19.05
C SER A 650 4.82 22.83 -20.36
N LEU A 651 5.02 21.99 -21.37
CA LEU A 651 4.43 22.02 -22.70
C LEU A 651 3.19 21.13 -22.87
N GLU A 652 2.82 20.27 -21.90
CA GLU A 652 1.56 19.51 -21.99
C GLU A 652 0.35 20.44 -21.74
N THR A 653 -0.53 20.53 -22.74
CA THR A 653 -1.77 21.32 -22.67
C THR A 653 -2.73 20.75 -21.61
N ILE A 654 -3.55 21.62 -21.00
CA ILE A 654 -4.56 21.25 -20.00
C ILE A 654 -5.53 20.18 -20.53
N GLU A 655 -5.78 20.16 -21.85
CA GLU A 655 -6.60 19.15 -22.51
C GLU A 655 -5.96 17.75 -22.52
N GLN A 656 -4.67 17.63 -22.80
CA GLN A 656 -3.97 16.33 -22.74
C GLN A 656 -3.98 15.77 -21.31
N LYS A 657 -3.86 16.66 -20.33
CA LYS A 657 -3.95 16.36 -18.91
C LYS A 657 -5.34 15.82 -18.54
N LEU A 658 -6.40 16.51 -18.97
CA LEU A 658 -7.79 16.05 -18.80
C LEU A 658 -8.06 14.73 -19.50
N ASN A 659 -7.54 14.52 -20.72
CA ASN A 659 -7.72 13.27 -21.44
C ASN A 659 -7.08 12.08 -20.72
N SER A 660 -5.89 12.25 -20.14
CA SER A 660 -5.26 11.18 -19.35
C SER A 660 -6.05 10.82 -18.08
N LEU A 661 -6.70 11.81 -17.46
CA LEU A 661 -7.59 11.61 -16.34
C LEU A 661 -8.86 10.89 -16.80
N ARG A 662 -9.46 11.33 -17.90
CA ARG A 662 -10.62 10.67 -18.51
C ARG A 662 -10.30 9.24 -18.85
N ASP A 663 -9.12 8.93 -19.36
CA ASP A 663 -8.69 7.54 -19.61
C ASP A 663 -8.59 6.72 -18.31
N LEU A 664 -8.08 7.31 -17.22
CA LEU A 664 -8.02 6.66 -15.92
C LEU A 664 -9.42 6.41 -15.37
N MET A 665 -10.28 7.43 -15.34
CA MET A 665 -11.66 7.30 -14.88
C MET A 665 -12.46 6.36 -15.79
N ARG A 666 -12.22 6.38 -17.10
CA ARG A 666 -12.79 5.45 -18.07
C ARG A 666 -12.30 4.03 -17.85
N LYS A 667 -11.08 3.79 -17.39
CA LYS A 667 -10.65 2.44 -16.98
C LYS A 667 -11.41 1.98 -15.74
N ILE A 668 -11.58 2.85 -14.75
CA ILE A 668 -12.36 2.57 -13.54
C ILE A 668 -13.83 2.34 -13.93
N VAL A 669 -14.42 3.14 -14.81
CA VAL A 669 -15.83 3.05 -15.24
C VAL A 669 -16.09 1.93 -16.27
N LYS A 670 -15.17 1.64 -17.20
CA LYS A 670 -15.32 0.51 -18.16
C LYS A 670 -15.23 -0.84 -17.47
N THR A 671 -14.50 -0.94 -16.36
CA THR A 671 -14.56 -2.13 -15.52
C THR A 671 -15.90 -2.26 -14.77
N MET A 672 -16.76 -1.23 -14.77
CA MET A 672 -18.06 -1.22 -14.08
C MET A 672 -19.28 -1.49 -14.97
N LYS A 673 -19.18 -1.47 -16.31
CA LYS A 673 -20.33 -1.79 -17.16
C LYS A 673 -20.58 -3.30 -17.07
N PRO A 674 -21.74 -3.78 -16.57
CA PRO A 674 -22.11 -5.18 -16.74
C PRO A 674 -22.06 -5.46 -18.25
N VAL A 675 -21.47 -6.61 -18.62
CA VAL A 675 -21.56 -7.10 -20.00
C VAL A 675 -23.03 -7.03 -20.37
N ALA A 676 -23.37 -6.15 -21.32
CA ALA A 676 -24.73 -6.03 -21.79
C ALA A 676 -25.17 -7.44 -22.16
N VAL A 677 -26.26 -7.90 -21.52
CA VAL A 677 -26.95 -9.09 -21.97
C VAL A 677 -27.19 -8.84 -23.44
N LYS A 678 -26.54 -9.61 -24.31
CA LYS A 678 -26.91 -9.62 -25.72
C LYS A 678 -28.36 -10.08 -25.72
N GLU A 679 -29.27 -9.14 -25.93
CA GLU A 679 -30.63 -9.46 -26.31
C GLU A 679 -30.53 -10.41 -27.50
N GLN A 680 -31.03 -11.63 -27.30
CA GLN A 680 -31.22 -12.62 -28.35
C GLN A 680 -32.53 -12.33 -29.07
#